data_AF-A0A8S0W608-F1
#
_entry.id   AF-A0A8S0W608-F1
#
_cell.length_a   1.000
_cell.length_b   1.000
_cell.length_c   1.000
_cell.angle_alpha   90.00
_cell.angle_beta   90.00
_cell.angle_gamma   90.00
#
_symmetry.space_group_name_H-M   'P 1'
#
loop_
_entity.id
_entity.type
_entity.pdbx_description
1 polymer ?
#
loop_
_entity_poly.entity_id
_entity_poly.type
_entity_poly.pdbx_seq_one_letter_code
_entity_poly.pdbx_strand_id
1 'polypeptide(L)'
;MGIKLLAVLLACFKFFTRRSDDDSTSEPPPMSCPVRTPDGRPLPRLPYMKRREAPTTYHDALKLSVEGFKDMRSMLDWFFDVADFQPIARSLTTTEAETPPQTDEDNLKKKRALYQWELNDSFPPHLRTVPSAVSQPATSIFKFKRLYDSLQAVYPWLPDVDFFRSLAPSASNDMASLERRNKLLHYTTIGTMYTAENIGLREDWFTDAVFAQQQFIGVNPCTITAATPQWIQAFTKAATDQGNAAAAQLIAASTNSFYVQDYSNYRSAAGMGPTQTLTSDFGDTTGHQPRFGCASVVLFQLLPNGKLHPIAVVLDYKGSIDANISITVFNKRLSPTANWDQKNDWPWRYAKMCAQVSDWTRHELAVHLVHTHFVEEATIVAAQRSFPDSHIVFALLSPHWITTLSLNALAREVLVPSMVAPISYFKIPEIFAICNDAYHSFDFVGSYVPNDMKRRGFDVSQFDDPKGKFHNYAYGRDVAKMWDVLRKFVSSVLTAHYKGGDAEVAADKYVAGFCTEMQSSEGGGLSSFPTIKTLDDLVDVVTMCIHIAAPQHTAVNYLQQFYLTFVPNKPSALFAPLPKSLKELQGYKEQDILKALPLQSQVSWLMMAQVPYLLSAEVEPENNIITYAGEAASNRNPLIAQAGKVLQKDVATLGTTFRDISDQMDDQGTKYKVLDPVDLASAIII
;
A
#
# COMPACT_ATOMS: atom_id res chain seq x y z
N MET A 1 -6.27 -16.06 -18.83
CA MET A 1 -7.17 -15.36 -19.77
C MET A 1 -6.51 -14.17 -20.47
N GLY A 2 -5.55 -13.46 -19.84
CA GLY A 2 -4.88 -12.27 -20.39
C GLY A 2 -4.16 -12.39 -21.75
N ILE A 3 -3.63 -13.57 -22.12
CA ILE A 3 -2.97 -13.78 -23.43
C ILE A 3 -3.97 -13.69 -24.60
N LYS A 4 -5.24 -14.07 -24.39
CA LYS A 4 -6.26 -14.04 -25.45
C LYS A 4 -6.76 -12.62 -25.72
N LEU A 5 -6.85 -11.76 -24.70
CA LEU A 5 -7.23 -10.35 -24.84
C LEU A 5 -6.13 -9.54 -25.53
N LEU A 6 -4.86 -9.81 -25.20
CA LEU A 6 -3.70 -9.21 -25.87
C LEU A 6 -3.67 -9.57 -27.37
N ALA A 7 -4.01 -10.82 -27.73
CA ALA A 7 -4.12 -11.25 -29.12
C ALA A 7 -5.27 -10.57 -29.89
N VAL A 8 -6.41 -10.32 -29.23
CA VAL A 8 -7.55 -9.58 -29.81
C VAL A 8 -7.19 -8.11 -30.04
N LEU A 9 -6.51 -7.47 -29.08
CA LEU A 9 -6.04 -6.08 -29.19
C LEU A 9 -4.95 -5.92 -30.27
N LEU A 10 -4.00 -6.89 -30.36
CA LEU A 10 -2.99 -6.94 -31.43
C LEU A 10 -3.58 -7.18 -32.82
N ALA A 11 -4.67 -7.95 -32.92
CA ALA A 11 -5.39 -8.18 -34.17
C ALA A 11 -6.12 -6.92 -34.67
N CYS A 12 -6.70 -6.13 -33.75
CA CYS A 12 -7.23 -4.80 -34.06
C CYS A 12 -6.12 -3.83 -34.50
N PHE A 13 -4.92 -3.91 -33.90
CA PHE A 13 -3.79 -3.03 -34.20
C PHE A 13 -3.22 -3.20 -35.62
N LYS A 14 -3.10 -4.44 -36.13
CA LYS A 14 -2.66 -4.70 -37.52
C LYS A 14 -3.61 -4.11 -38.58
N PHE A 15 -4.86 -3.83 -38.20
CA PHE A 15 -5.87 -3.27 -39.11
C PHE A 15 -5.77 -1.73 -39.22
N PHE A 16 -5.24 -1.04 -38.19
CA PHE A 16 -5.14 0.43 -38.15
C PHE A 16 -3.76 0.99 -38.52
N THR A 17 -2.72 0.17 -38.67
CA THR A 17 -1.35 0.64 -38.98
C THR A 17 -0.87 0.36 -40.40
N ARG A 18 -1.74 0.12 -41.39
CA ARG A 18 -1.31 0.26 -42.79
C ARG A 18 -1.18 1.75 -43.13
N ARG A 19 0.07 2.23 -43.14
CA ARG A 19 0.47 3.51 -43.71
C ARG A 19 -0.06 3.62 -45.14
N SER A 20 -0.80 4.69 -45.40
CA SER A 20 -1.14 5.17 -46.74
C SER A 20 0.09 5.83 -47.36
N ASP A 21 0.97 5.02 -47.93
CA ASP A 21 1.87 5.47 -48.99
C ASP A 21 1.32 4.87 -50.29
N ASP A 22 0.26 5.46 -50.83
CA ASP A 22 0.00 5.41 -52.27
C ASP A 22 -0.98 6.52 -52.68
N ASP A 23 -0.45 7.42 -53.49
CA ASP A 23 -1.09 8.59 -54.06
C ASP A 23 -1.77 8.14 -55.36
N SER A 24 -3.06 7.79 -55.32
CA SER A 24 -3.90 7.82 -56.53
C SER A 24 -5.39 7.87 -56.23
N THR A 25 -6.04 8.76 -56.98
CA THR A 25 -7.46 9.08 -57.02
C THR A 25 -8.35 7.85 -57.27
N SER A 26 -9.09 7.41 -56.26
CA SER A 26 -10.38 6.71 -56.45
C SER A 26 -11.20 6.78 -55.15
N GLU A 27 -12.52 6.91 -55.28
CA GLU A 27 -13.46 7.01 -54.15
C GLU A 27 -13.29 5.84 -53.15
N PRO A 28 -13.50 6.08 -51.83
CA PRO A 28 -13.34 5.04 -50.83
C PRO A 28 -14.44 3.97 -51.01
N PRO A 29 -14.11 2.67 -50.99
CA PRO A 29 -15.11 1.62 -51.05
C PRO A 29 -15.90 1.56 -49.74
N PRO A 30 -17.15 1.07 -49.75
CA PRO A 30 -17.95 0.95 -48.53
C PRO A 30 -17.28 0.00 -47.53
N MET A 31 -17.04 0.50 -46.32
CA MET A 31 -16.53 -0.27 -45.19
C MET A 31 -17.41 -1.49 -44.91
N SER A 32 -16.94 -2.68 -45.29
CA SER A 32 -17.46 -3.94 -44.77
C SER A 32 -16.36 -4.99 -44.63
N CYS A 33 -15.79 -5.11 -43.43
CA CYS A 33 -15.06 -6.32 -43.04
C CYS A 33 -15.33 -6.60 -41.55
N PRO A 34 -16.13 -7.63 -41.21
CA PRO A 34 -16.40 -7.97 -39.83
C PRO A 34 -15.29 -8.89 -39.31
N VAL A 35 -14.41 -8.36 -38.45
CA VAL A 35 -13.49 -9.20 -37.67
C VAL A 35 -14.33 -9.97 -36.64
N ARG A 36 -14.19 -11.30 -36.64
CA ARG A 36 -14.93 -12.24 -35.78
C ARG A 36 -14.04 -12.76 -34.64
N THR A 37 -14.64 -13.11 -33.52
CA THR A 37 -14.05 -13.91 -32.44
C THR A 37 -13.68 -15.33 -32.94
N PRO A 38 -12.86 -16.11 -32.20
CA PRO A 38 -12.53 -17.50 -32.58
C PRO A 38 -13.74 -18.44 -32.71
N ASP A 39 -14.88 -18.09 -32.11
CA ASP A 39 -16.18 -18.79 -32.23
C ASP A 39 -17.13 -18.14 -33.25
N GLY A 40 -16.62 -17.24 -34.09
CA GLY A 40 -17.33 -16.72 -35.27
C GLY A 40 -18.30 -15.57 -35.03
N ARG A 41 -18.33 -14.96 -33.84
CA ARG A 41 -19.17 -13.79 -33.52
C ARG A 41 -18.50 -12.47 -33.93
N PRO A 42 -19.19 -11.50 -34.54
CA PRO A 42 -18.59 -10.20 -34.85
C PRO A 42 -18.17 -9.45 -33.57
N LEU A 43 -16.98 -8.83 -33.57
CA LEU A 43 -16.57 -7.91 -32.50
C LEU A 43 -17.49 -6.68 -32.50
N PRO A 44 -17.99 -6.22 -31.34
CA PRO A 44 -18.80 -5.00 -31.26
C PRO A 44 -17.96 -3.76 -31.62
N ARG A 45 -18.55 -2.83 -32.38
CA ARG A 45 -17.97 -1.49 -32.59
C ARG A 45 -17.81 -0.79 -31.23
N LEU A 46 -16.68 -0.12 -30.99
CA LEU A 46 -16.45 0.73 -29.82
C LEU A 46 -17.57 1.78 -29.72
N PRO A 47 -18.56 1.67 -28.81
CA PRO A 47 -19.81 2.42 -28.95
C PRO A 47 -19.68 3.92 -28.59
N TYR A 48 -18.58 4.32 -27.95
CA TYR A 48 -18.47 5.59 -27.22
C TYR A 48 -17.33 6.52 -27.68
N MET A 49 -16.56 6.17 -28.72
CA MET A 49 -15.59 7.09 -29.31
C MET A 49 -16.25 7.93 -30.42
N LYS A 50 -16.65 9.16 -30.08
CA LYS A 50 -17.12 10.17 -31.06
C LYS A 50 -16.05 11.26 -31.22
N ARG A 51 -15.61 11.52 -32.46
CA ARG A 51 -14.83 12.71 -32.78
C ARG A 51 -15.75 13.93 -32.63
N ARG A 52 -15.41 14.87 -31.76
CA ARG A 52 -16.20 16.09 -31.53
C ARG A 52 -15.48 17.29 -32.14
N GLU A 53 -16.23 18.17 -32.80
CA GLU A 53 -15.70 19.44 -33.28
C GLU A 53 -15.36 20.37 -32.09
N ALA A 54 -14.41 21.28 -32.28
CA ALA A 54 -13.99 22.20 -31.23
C ALA A 54 -15.17 23.13 -30.84
N PRO A 55 -15.42 23.35 -29.53
CA PRO A 55 -16.49 24.24 -29.09
C PRO A 55 -16.28 25.65 -29.61
N THR A 56 -17.33 26.25 -30.17
CA THR A 56 -17.32 27.65 -30.62
C THR A 56 -17.82 28.61 -29.55
N THR A 57 -18.41 28.10 -28.46
CA THR A 57 -18.88 28.88 -27.31
C THR A 57 -18.52 28.23 -25.97
N TYR A 58 -18.50 29.02 -24.90
CA TYR A 58 -18.26 28.54 -23.53
C TYR A 58 -19.36 27.56 -23.05
N HIS A 59 -20.61 27.79 -23.46
CA HIS A 59 -21.72 26.89 -23.14
C HIS A 59 -21.56 25.54 -23.84
N ASP A 60 -21.14 25.54 -25.11
CA ASP A 60 -20.84 24.31 -25.85
C ASP A 60 -19.63 23.59 -25.26
N ALA A 61 -18.61 24.33 -24.79
CA ALA A 61 -17.47 23.74 -24.10
C ALA A 61 -17.92 23.00 -22.83
N LEU A 62 -18.74 23.62 -21.97
CA LEU A 62 -19.28 22.98 -20.76
C LEU A 62 -20.12 21.75 -21.08
N LYS A 63 -21.01 21.84 -22.07
CA LYS A 63 -21.88 20.73 -22.48
C LYS A 63 -21.08 19.57 -23.05
N LEU A 64 -20.11 19.85 -23.93
CA LEU A 64 -19.20 18.84 -24.48
C LEU A 64 -18.31 18.22 -23.40
N SER A 65 -17.86 18.98 -22.40
CA SER A 65 -17.16 18.42 -21.25
C SER A 65 -18.04 17.44 -20.47
N VAL A 66 -19.28 17.82 -20.11
CA VAL A 66 -20.21 16.95 -19.37
C VAL A 66 -20.57 15.69 -20.16
N GLU A 67 -20.87 15.83 -21.45
CA GLU A 67 -21.16 14.68 -22.32
C GLU A 67 -19.91 13.82 -22.54
N GLY A 68 -18.70 14.42 -22.54
CA GLY A 68 -17.44 13.70 -22.67
C GLY A 68 -17.13 12.87 -21.44
N PHE A 69 -17.37 13.43 -20.24
CA PHE A 69 -17.29 12.70 -18.98
C PHE A 69 -18.27 11.52 -18.91
N LYS A 70 -19.50 11.67 -19.41
CA LYS A 70 -20.49 10.59 -19.47
C LYS A 70 -20.12 9.48 -20.46
N ASP A 71 -19.62 9.84 -21.63
CA ASP A 71 -19.15 8.88 -22.64
C ASP A 71 -17.91 8.12 -22.14
N MET A 72 -16.99 8.82 -21.46
CA MET A 72 -15.79 8.24 -20.86
C MET A 72 -16.12 7.31 -19.69
N ARG A 73 -17.13 7.65 -18.87
CA ARG A 73 -17.64 6.76 -17.81
C ARG A 73 -18.28 5.51 -18.38
N SER A 74 -19.15 5.67 -19.37
CA SER A 74 -19.75 4.54 -20.08
C SER A 74 -18.71 3.67 -20.78
N MET A 75 -17.64 4.26 -21.31
CA MET A 75 -16.51 3.54 -21.90
C MET A 75 -15.71 2.76 -20.85
N LEU A 76 -15.50 3.32 -19.66
CA LEU A 76 -14.82 2.62 -18.57
C LEU A 76 -15.68 1.48 -18.02
N ASP A 77 -16.95 1.71 -17.75
CA ASP A 77 -17.87 0.66 -17.32
C ASP A 77 -17.95 -0.45 -18.40
N TRP A 78 -18.01 -0.08 -19.68
CA TRP A 78 -17.90 -1.02 -20.81
C TRP A 78 -16.55 -1.74 -20.88
N PHE A 79 -15.44 -1.06 -20.60
CA PHE A 79 -14.11 -1.64 -20.61
C PHE A 79 -13.97 -2.69 -19.50
N PHE A 80 -14.41 -2.37 -18.29
CA PHE A 80 -14.43 -3.32 -17.17
C PHE A 80 -15.42 -4.48 -17.44
N ASP A 81 -16.55 -4.24 -18.09
CA ASP A 81 -17.50 -5.28 -18.53
C ASP A 81 -16.93 -6.20 -19.63
N VAL A 82 -16.31 -5.64 -20.66
CA VAL A 82 -15.81 -6.39 -21.83
C VAL A 82 -14.48 -7.07 -21.56
N ALA A 83 -13.65 -6.50 -20.68
CA ALA A 83 -12.40 -7.12 -20.24
C ALA A 83 -12.60 -8.16 -19.12
N ASP A 84 -13.86 -8.40 -18.69
CA ASP A 84 -14.23 -9.36 -17.64
C ASP A 84 -13.57 -9.03 -16.28
N PHE A 85 -13.30 -7.75 -16.03
CA PHE A 85 -12.70 -7.21 -14.79
C PHE A 85 -13.77 -6.81 -13.75
N GLN A 86 -15.05 -7.08 -14.03
CA GLN A 86 -16.08 -7.02 -13.00
C GLN A 86 -16.07 -8.36 -12.26
N PRO A 87 -16.06 -8.37 -10.90
CA PRO A 87 -16.32 -9.59 -10.16
C PRO A 87 -17.66 -10.14 -10.64
N ILE A 88 -17.64 -11.32 -11.26
CA ILE A 88 -18.72 -11.88 -12.09
C ILE A 88 -20.10 -11.62 -11.46
N ALA A 89 -20.78 -10.59 -11.97
CA ALA A 89 -22.19 -10.36 -11.72
C ALA A 89 -22.98 -11.29 -12.65
N ARG A 90 -23.32 -12.49 -12.18
CA ARG A 90 -24.43 -13.25 -12.76
C ARG A 90 -25.61 -13.23 -11.81
N SER A 91 -26.50 -12.28 -12.12
CA SER A 91 -27.95 -12.26 -11.86
C SER A 91 -28.49 -13.40 -10.99
N LEU A 92 -28.92 -13.03 -9.79
CA LEU A 92 -30.15 -13.57 -9.22
C LEU A 92 -31.12 -12.40 -9.03
N THR A 93 -31.89 -12.10 -10.07
CA THR A 93 -33.21 -11.49 -9.86
C THR A 93 -34.05 -12.47 -9.08
N THR A 94 -34.15 -12.27 -7.77
CA THR A 94 -35.29 -12.75 -6.99
C THR A 94 -35.73 -11.61 -6.09
N THR A 95 -36.90 -11.06 -6.41
CA THR A 95 -37.72 -10.26 -5.52
C THR A 95 -37.69 -10.86 -4.11
N GLU A 96 -37.33 -10.05 -3.11
CA GLU A 96 -37.37 -10.42 -1.70
C GLU A 96 -38.82 -10.72 -1.30
N ALA A 97 -39.19 -11.99 -1.40
CA ALA A 97 -40.26 -12.55 -0.60
C ALA A 97 -39.70 -12.73 0.82
N GLU A 98 -40.44 -12.25 1.82
CA GLU A 98 -40.17 -12.46 3.24
C GLU A 98 -39.83 -13.94 3.49
N THR A 99 -38.54 -14.20 3.68
CA THR A 99 -38.04 -15.56 3.89
C THR A 99 -38.29 -15.90 5.37
N PRO A 100 -38.74 -17.13 5.71
CA PRO A 100 -38.95 -17.54 7.10
C PRO A 100 -37.71 -17.28 7.97
N PRO A 101 -37.85 -17.09 9.30
CA PRO A 101 -36.70 -16.90 10.17
C PRO A 101 -35.73 -18.08 10.00
N GLN A 102 -34.56 -17.75 9.45
CA GLN A 102 -33.53 -18.71 9.12
C GLN A 102 -32.77 -19.08 10.39
N THR A 103 -32.58 -20.38 10.66
CA THR A 103 -31.74 -20.81 11.78
C THR A 103 -30.29 -20.38 11.55
N ASP A 104 -29.49 -20.24 12.61
CA ASP A 104 -28.05 -19.95 12.49
C ASP A 104 -27.32 -20.98 11.60
N GLU A 105 -27.75 -22.25 11.65
CA GLU A 105 -27.20 -23.32 10.82
C GLU A 105 -27.56 -23.17 9.34
N ASP A 106 -28.81 -22.81 9.05
CA ASP A 106 -29.22 -22.50 7.68
C ASP A 106 -28.46 -21.28 7.15
N ASN A 107 -28.28 -20.23 7.98
CA ASN A 107 -27.55 -19.01 7.63
C ASN A 107 -26.11 -19.36 7.24
N LEU A 108 -25.40 -20.10 8.10
CA LEU A 108 -24.06 -20.57 7.83
C LEU A 108 -23.97 -21.46 6.59
N LYS A 109 -24.95 -22.34 6.35
CA LYS A 109 -24.97 -23.18 5.13
C LYS A 109 -24.99 -22.32 3.87
N LYS A 110 -25.80 -21.26 3.84
CA LYS A 110 -25.83 -20.31 2.70
C LYS A 110 -24.49 -19.57 2.58
N LYS A 111 -23.96 -19.03 3.68
CA LYS A 111 -22.69 -18.29 3.67
C LYS A 111 -21.53 -19.17 3.21
N ARG A 112 -21.41 -20.40 3.72
CA ARG A 112 -20.39 -21.37 3.28
C ARG A 112 -20.50 -21.76 1.81
N ALA A 113 -21.68 -21.68 1.21
CA ALA A 113 -21.85 -21.90 -0.23
C ALA A 113 -21.36 -20.69 -1.05
N LEU A 114 -21.57 -19.47 -0.55
CA LEU A 114 -21.19 -18.22 -1.22
C LEU A 114 -19.70 -17.88 -1.07
N TYR A 115 -19.17 -17.99 0.14
CA TYR A 115 -17.80 -17.65 0.47
C TYR A 115 -16.92 -18.90 0.35
N GLN A 116 -16.42 -19.15 -0.85
CA GLN A 116 -15.48 -20.25 -1.14
C GLN A 116 -14.04 -19.74 -1.21
N TRP A 117 -13.10 -20.52 -0.67
CA TRP A 117 -11.68 -20.25 -0.80
C TRP A 117 -11.17 -20.51 -2.22
N GLU A 118 -10.32 -19.64 -2.72
CA GLU A 118 -9.36 -19.94 -3.78
C GLU A 118 -8.00 -20.21 -3.15
N LEU A 119 -7.39 -21.32 -3.56
CA LEU A 119 -6.16 -21.87 -2.97
C LEU A 119 -5.17 -22.33 -4.04
N ASN A 120 -5.53 -22.26 -5.33
CA ASN A 120 -4.79 -22.85 -6.44
C ASN A 120 -4.13 -21.83 -7.36
N ASP A 121 -4.34 -20.53 -7.12
CA ASP A 121 -3.64 -19.49 -7.85
C ASP A 121 -2.31 -19.12 -7.16
N SER A 122 -1.67 -18.03 -7.56
CA SER A 122 -0.36 -17.64 -7.02
C SER A 122 -0.45 -16.67 -5.83
N PHE A 123 -1.64 -16.24 -5.43
CA PHE A 123 -1.85 -15.39 -4.28
C PHE A 123 -2.08 -16.22 -3.01
N PRO A 124 -1.90 -15.63 -1.82
CA PRO A 124 -2.34 -16.26 -0.57
C PRO A 124 -3.85 -16.58 -0.58
N PRO A 125 -4.32 -17.49 0.29
CA PRO A 125 -5.73 -17.87 0.38
C PRO A 125 -6.67 -16.66 0.40
N HIS A 126 -7.64 -16.65 -0.51
CA HIS A 126 -8.55 -15.51 -0.67
C HIS A 126 -9.95 -15.96 -1.13
N LEU A 127 -10.86 -15.00 -1.29
CA LEU A 127 -12.22 -15.30 -1.78
C LEU A 127 -12.19 -15.64 -3.26
N ARG A 128 -12.71 -16.82 -3.64
CA ARG A 128 -12.75 -17.29 -5.03
C ARG A 128 -13.57 -16.41 -5.96
N THR A 129 -14.73 -15.96 -5.49
CA THR A 129 -15.62 -15.10 -6.27
C THR A 129 -16.38 -14.21 -5.31
N VAL A 130 -16.34 -12.90 -5.58
CA VAL A 130 -17.07 -11.92 -4.78
C VAL A 130 -18.58 -12.11 -5.03
N PRO A 131 -19.39 -12.40 -4.00
CA PRO A 131 -20.84 -12.52 -4.18
C PRO A 131 -21.46 -11.23 -4.70
N SER A 132 -22.42 -11.33 -5.61
CA SER A 132 -23.07 -10.17 -6.23
C SER A 132 -23.70 -9.21 -5.22
N ALA A 133 -24.20 -9.72 -4.09
CA ALA A 133 -24.81 -8.92 -3.02
C ALA A 133 -23.83 -7.96 -2.33
N VAL A 134 -22.53 -8.22 -2.40
CA VAL A 134 -21.47 -7.40 -1.79
C VAL A 134 -20.48 -6.87 -2.82
N SER A 135 -20.72 -7.13 -4.11
CA SER A 135 -19.87 -6.69 -5.21
C SER A 135 -20.07 -5.19 -5.47
N GLN A 136 -18.96 -4.45 -5.57
CA GLN A 136 -18.94 -3.03 -5.88
C GLN A 136 -18.16 -2.80 -7.19
N PRO A 137 -18.67 -2.01 -8.14
CA PRO A 137 -17.94 -1.70 -9.37
C PRO A 137 -16.74 -0.79 -9.08
N ALA A 138 -15.68 -0.90 -9.88
CA ALA A 138 -14.46 -0.09 -9.72
C ALA A 138 -14.73 1.43 -9.69
N THR A 139 -15.73 1.90 -10.42
CA THR A 139 -16.13 3.32 -10.49
C THR A 139 -16.94 3.82 -9.28
N SER A 140 -17.39 2.90 -8.41
CA SER A 140 -17.93 3.24 -7.09
C SER A 140 -16.85 3.29 -6.00
N ILE A 141 -15.74 2.60 -6.22
CA ILE A 141 -14.64 2.50 -5.27
C ILE A 141 -13.61 3.61 -5.51
N PHE A 142 -13.11 3.72 -6.74
CA PHE A 142 -12.13 4.74 -7.10
C PHE A 142 -12.81 6.01 -7.61
N LYS A 143 -12.27 7.16 -7.22
CA LYS A 143 -12.62 8.45 -7.85
C LYS A 143 -12.34 8.35 -9.35
N PHE A 144 -13.40 8.46 -10.16
CA PHE A 144 -13.39 8.23 -11.61
C PHE A 144 -12.17 8.80 -12.34
N LYS A 145 -11.85 10.07 -12.08
CA LYS A 145 -10.71 10.77 -12.70
C LYS A 145 -9.37 10.09 -12.39
N ARG A 146 -9.16 9.66 -11.14
CA ARG A 146 -7.93 8.99 -10.72
C ARG A 146 -7.78 7.63 -11.40
N LEU A 147 -8.87 6.87 -11.49
CA LEU A 147 -8.90 5.59 -12.20
C LEU A 147 -8.62 5.75 -13.70
N TYR A 148 -9.22 6.77 -14.33
CA TYR A 148 -8.98 7.06 -15.74
C TYR A 148 -7.51 7.41 -16.03
N ASP A 149 -6.92 8.31 -15.22
CA ASP A 149 -5.51 8.72 -15.37
C ASP A 149 -4.55 7.52 -15.21
N SER A 150 -4.84 6.63 -14.27
CA SER A 150 -4.11 5.38 -14.09
C SER A 150 -4.14 4.50 -15.35
N LEU A 151 -5.29 4.42 -16.01
CA LEU A 151 -5.45 3.68 -17.25
C LEU A 151 -4.72 4.35 -18.42
N GLN A 152 -4.54 5.66 -18.44
CA GLN A 152 -3.72 6.34 -19.47
C GLN A 152 -2.24 5.95 -19.40
N ALA A 153 -1.73 5.59 -18.21
CA ALA A 153 -0.38 5.07 -18.05
C ALA A 153 -0.20 3.69 -18.70
N VAL A 154 -1.27 2.87 -18.67
CA VAL A 154 -1.29 1.51 -19.22
C VAL A 154 -1.67 1.50 -20.71
N TYR A 155 -2.59 2.39 -21.12
CA TYR A 155 -3.22 2.42 -22.44
C TYR A 155 -2.97 3.76 -23.13
N PRO A 156 -1.86 3.89 -23.88
CA PRO A 156 -1.42 5.15 -24.46
C PRO A 156 -2.30 5.69 -25.61
N TRP A 157 -3.36 4.98 -25.98
CA TRP A 157 -4.32 5.34 -27.01
C TRP A 157 -5.59 5.99 -26.45
N LEU A 158 -5.72 6.09 -25.12
CA LEU A 158 -6.81 6.82 -24.48
C LEU A 158 -6.72 8.33 -24.76
N PRO A 159 -7.86 9.05 -24.89
CA PRO A 159 -7.88 10.51 -25.02
C PRO A 159 -7.07 11.23 -23.92
N ASP A 160 -6.54 12.42 -24.23
CA ASP A 160 -5.77 13.28 -23.31
C ASP A 160 -4.44 12.72 -22.77
N VAL A 161 -3.93 11.62 -23.38
CA VAL A 161 -2.64 11.02 -23.00
C VAL A 161 -1.47 12.01 -23.07
N ASP A 162 -1.53 13.00 -23.97
CA ASP A 162 -0.47 14.01 -24.13
C ASP A 162 -0.39 14.94 -22.91
N PHE A 163 -1.53 15.33 -22.34
CA PHE A 163 -1.54 16.10 -21.10
C PHE A 163 -0.98 15.27 -19.95
N PHE A 164 -1.42 14.03 -19.79
CA PHE A 164 -0.92 13.13 -18.75
C PHE A 164 0.60 12.91 -18.88
N ARG A 165 1.11 12.65 -20.10
CA ARG A 165 2.54 12.55 -20.38
C ARG A 165 3.31 13.83 -20.09
N SER A 166 2.69 14.98 -20.33
CA SER A 166 3.27 16.30 -20.04
C SER A 166 3.50 16.54 -18.55
N LEU A 167 3.00 15.70 -17.64
CA LEU A 167 3.26 15.75 -16.20
C LEU A 167 4.58 15.06 -15.81
N ALA A 168 5.11 14.17 -16.64
CA ALA A 168 6.43 13.55 -16.42
C ALA A 168 7.57 14.55 -16.71
N PRO A 169 8.73 14.45 -16.04
CA PRO A 169 9.91 15.23 -16.40
C PRO A 169 10.51 14.76 -17.74
N SER A 170 11.48 15.54 -18.26
CA SER A 170 12.32 15.15 -19.39
C SER A 170 13.65 14.56 -18.93
N ALA A 171 14.33 13.86 -19.85
CA ALA A 171 15.66 13.30 -19.61
C ALA A 171 16.76 14.34 -19.30
N SER A 172 16.52 15.62 -19.56
CA SER A 172 17.49 16.71 -19.39
C SER A 172 17.39 17.43 -18.04
N ASN A 173 16.48 17.01 -17.16
CA ASN A 173 16.30 17.64 -15.86
C ASN A 173 17.47 17.37 -14.91
N ASP A 174 17.91 18.39 -14.17
CA ASP A 174 18.71 18.27 -12.93
C ASP A 174 17.78 18.17 -11.69
N MET A 175 18.32 17.87 -10.51
CA MET A 175 17.50 17.76 -9.28
C MET A 175 16.75 19.05 -8.99
N ALA A 176 17.43 20.19 -9.11
CA ALA A 176 16.81 21.49 -8.86
C ALA A 176 15.62 21.77 -9.81
N SER A 177 15.69 21.30 -11.05
CA SER A 177 14.61 21.40 -12.02
C SER A 177 13.47 20.44 -11.70
N LEU A 178 13.74 19.24 -11.17
CA LEU A 178 12.67 18.34 -10.68
C LEU A 178 11.94 18.94 -9.48
N GLU A 179 12.66 19.55 -8.53
CA GLU A 179 12.07 20.28 -7.40
C GLU A 179 11.20 21.45 -7.86
N ARG A 180 11.73 22.31 -8.75
CA ARG A 180 10.97 23.43 -9.34
C ARG A 180 9.74 22.94 -10.09
N ARG A 181 9.86 21.84 -10.84
CA ARG A 181 8.76 21.24 -11.60
C ARG A 181 7.67 20.72 -10.67
N ASN A 182 8.02 20.02 -9.60
CA ASN A 182 7.05 19.55 -8.61
C ASN A 182 6.26 20.72 -8.01
N LYS A 183 6.95 21.79 -7.57
CA LYS A 183 6.33 23.02 -7.08
C LYS A 183 5.42 23.66 -8.14
N LEU A 184 5.88 23.77 -9.39
CA LEU A 184 5.09 24.34 -10.49
C LEU A 184 3.80 23.52 -10.71
N LEU A 185 3.90 22.19 -10.82
CA LEU A 185 2.74 21.33 -11.07
C LEU A 185 1.73 21.39 -9.92
N HIS A 186 2.21 21.49 -8.67
CA HIS A 186 1.35 21.67 -7.51
C HIS A 186 0.51 22.96 -7.59
N TYR A 187 1.09 24.08 -8.02
CA TYR A 187 0.36 25.36 -8.11
C TYR A 187 -0.42 25.58 -9.41
N THR A 188 -0.15 24.81 -10.46
CA THR A 188 -0.72 25.03 -11.81
C THR A 188 -1.65 23.94 -12.30
N THR A 189 -1.65 22.77 -11.66
CA THR A 189 -2.54 21.65 -12.05
C THR A 189 -3.54 21.34 -10.95
N ILE A 190 -4.75 20.97 -11.35
CA ILE A 190 -5.84 20.58 -10.44
C ILE A 190 -6.34 19.21 -10.85
N GLY A 191 -6.62 18.35 -9.89
CA GLY A 191 -7.13 17.00 -10.11
C GLY A 191 -6.08 16.00 -10.62
N THR A 192 -4.80 16.33 -10.50
CA THR A 192 -3.65 15.45 -10.80
C THR A 192 -2.98 14.93 -9.51
N MET A 193 -2.03 14.00 -9.64
CA MET A 193 -1.22 13.51 -8.50
C MET A 193 -0.48 14.62 -7.75
N TYR A 194 -0.18 15.75 -8.40
CA TYR A 194 0.56 16.88 -7.80
C TYR A 194 -0.35 17.88 -7.05
N THR A 195 -1.68 17.70 -7.11
CA THR A 195 -2.63 18.66 -6.50
C THR A 195 -2.47 18.74 -4.99
N ALA A 196 -2.35 17.60 -4.30
CA ALA A 196 -2.13 17.59 -2.86
C ALA A 196 -0.66 17.87 -2.53
N GLU A 197 -0.42 18.31 -1.29
CA GLU A 197 0.93 18.48 -0.79
C GLU A 197 1.72 17.17 -0.85
N ASN A 198 3.00 17.28 -1.16
CA ASN A 198 3.92 16.16 -1.14
C ASN A 198 5.30 16.62 -0.65
N ILE A 199 6.12 15.64 -0.27
CA ILE A 199 7.41 15.90 0.35
C ILE A 199 8.36 16.72 -0.53
N GLY A 200 8.20 16.69 -1.86
CA GLY A 200 8.99 17.48 -2.80
C GLY A 200 8.71 19.00 -2.74
N LEU A 201 7.73 19.45 -1.96
CA LEU A 201 7.52 20.87 -1.67
C LEU A 201 8.51 21.39 -0.61
N ARG A 202 9.06 20.51 0.22
CA ARG A 202 10.07 20.84 1.22
C ARG A 202 11.41 21.10 0.54
N GLU A 203 12.18 22.05 1.06
CA GLU A 203 13.54 22.33 0.56
C GLU A 203 14.60 21.37 1.12
N ASP A 204 14.26 20.65 2.19
CA ASP A 204 15.14 19.79 2.97
C ASP A 204 14.77 18.30 2.88
N TRP A 205 13.93 17.91 1.91
CA TRP A 205 13.42 16.55 1.74
C TRP A 205 14.52 15.47 1.70
N PHE A 206 15.71 15.84 1.21
CA PHE A 206 16.86 14.95 1.07
C PHE A 206 17.72 14.82 2.34
N THR A 207 17.40 15.53 3.43
CA THR A 207 18.22 15.53 4.65
C THR A 207 18.12 14.20 5.40
N ASP A 208 19.08 13.95 6.29
CA ASP A 208 19.11 12.76 7.15
C ASP A 208 17.93 12.72 8.12
N ALA A 209 17.54 13.89 8.63
CA ALA A 209 16.42 14.03 9.55
C ALA A 209 15.11 13.61 8.86
N VAL A 210 14.82 14.15 7.68
CA VAL A 210 13.59 13.82 6.92
C VAL A 210 13.59 12.36 6.46
N PHE A 211 14.73 11.82 6.03
CA PHE A 211 14.85 10.40 5.68
C PHE A 211 14.58 9.47 6.87
N ALA A 212 15.20 9.73 8.02
CA ALA A 212 15.00 8.90 9.21
C ALA A 212 13.59 9.06 9.80
N GLN A 213 13.03 10.26 9.76
CA GLN A 213 11.68 10.54 10.27
C GLN A 213 10.60 9.74 9.52
N GLN A 214 10.83 9.38 8.25
CA GLN A 214 9.94 8.46 7.51
C GLN A 214 9.82 7.07 8.14
N GLN A 215 10.80 6.62 8.95
CA GLN A 215 10.68 5.35 9.68
C GLN A 215 9.69 5.43 10.85
N PHE A 216 9.30 6.64 11.26
CA PHE A 216 8.38 6.89 12.37
C PHE A 216 7.02 7.42 11.92
N ILE A 217 6.96 8.19 10.84
CA ILE A 217 5.73 8.83 10.36
C ILE A 217 5.53 8.72 8.84
N GLY A 218 6.33 7.87 8.18
CA GLY A 218 6.18 7.57 6.76
C GLY A 218 5.07 6.56 6.51
N VAL A 219 5.03 6.04 5.29
CA VAL A 219 4.08 4.99 4.87
C VAL A 219 4.37 3.60 5.45
N ASN A 220 5.58 3.38 5.99
CA ASN A 220 5.96 2.16 6.67
C ASN A 220 6.54 2.45 8.06
N PRO A 221 5.72 2.93 9.01
CA PRO A 221 6.19 3.32 10.33
C PRO A 221 6.28 2.14 11.32
N CYS A 222 5.99 0.92 10.88
CA CYS A 222 5.73 -0.24 11.75
C CYS A 222 6.74 -1.39 11.60
N THR A 223 7.87 -1.18 10.93
CA THR A 223 8.86 -2.26 10.69
C THR A 223 10.26 -2.00 11.23
N ILE A 224 10.59 -0.74 11.56
CA ILE A 224 11.86 -0.44 12.24
C ILE A 224 11.89 -1.11 13.61
N THR A 225 13.00 -1.76 13.95
CA THR A 225 13.17 -2.56 15.18
C THR A 225 14.50 -2.27 15.86
N ALA A 226 14.60 -2.52 17.16
CA ALA A 226 15.86 -2.43 17.88
C ALA A 226 16.94 -3.31 17.24
N ALA A 227 18.15 -2.78 17.10
CA ALA A 227 19.26 -3.48 16.49
C ALA A 227 19.65 -4.70 17.33
N THR A 228 19.69 -5.88 16.71
CA THR A 228 20.16 -7.09 17.39
C THR A 228 21.68 -7.02 17.64
N PRO A 229 22.23 -7.74 18.63
CA PRO A 229 23.67 -7.83 18.83
C PRO A 229 24.45 -8.24 17.58
N GLN A 230 23.86 -9.09 16.74
CA GLN A 230 24.43 -9.52 15.46
C GLN A 230 24.59 -8.34 14.49
N TRP A 231 23.57 -7.49 14.36
CA TRP A 231 23.67 -6.30 13.52
C TRP A 231 24.69 -5.30 14.07
N ILE A 232 24.71 -5.07 15.38
CA ILE A 232 25.72 -4.22 16.04
C ILE A 232 27.13 -4.71 15.73
N GLN A 233 27.39 -6.01 15.89
CA GLN A 233 28.69 -6.61 15.61
C GLN A 233 29.07 -6.48 14.13
N ALA A 234 28.12 -6.76 13.23
CA ALA A 234 28.34 -6.67 11.78
C ALA A 234 28.72 -5.25 11.33
N PHE A 235 27.98 -4.23 11.77
CA PHE A 235 28.30 -2.84 11.42
C PHE A 235 29.57 -2.33 12.10
N THR A 236 29.85 -2.74 13.35
CA THR A 236 31.11 -2.39 14.03
C THR A 236 32.32 -2.95 13.27
N LYS A 237 32.23 -4.21 12.83
CA LYS A 237 33.27 -4.85 12.01
C LYS A 237 33.41 -4.14 10.66
N ALA A 238 32.32 -3.88 9.95
CA ALA A 238 32.36 -3.18 8.66
C ALA A 238 32.99 -1.79 8.79
N ALA A 239 32.69 -1.04 9.86
CA ALA A 239 33.34 0.24 10.13
C ALA A 239 34.84 0.09 10.37
N THR A 240 35.24 -0.92 11.14
CA THR A 240 36.65 -1.21 11.46
C THR A 240 37.44 -1.59 10.21
N ASP A 241 36.89 -2.49 9.38
CA ASP A 241 37.52 -2.94 8.13
C ASP A 241 37.69 -1.80 7.12
N GLN A 242 36.79 -0.81 7.15
CA GLN A 242 36.89 0.41 6.35
C GLN A 242 37.81 1.49 6.95
N GLY A 243 38.41 1.25 8.12
CA GLY A 243 39.23 2.24 8.83
C GLY A 243 38.44 3.40 9.44
N ASN A 244 37.12 3.27 9.57
CA ASN A 244 36.25 4.30 10.15
C ASN A 244 36.15 4.13 11.68
N ALA A 245 37.22 4.51 12.37
CA ALA A 245 37.32 4.38 13.83
C ALA A 245 36.20 5.11 14.59
N ALA A 246 35.76 6.28 14.09
CA ALA A 246 34.71 7.07 14.73
C ALA A 246 33.35 6.34 14.71
N ALA A 247 32.97 5.76 13.56
CA ALA A 247 31.74 4.97 13.47
C ALA A 247 31.83 3.68 14.30
N ALA A 248 32.97 2.97 14.25
CA ALA A 248 33.17 1.76 15.04
C ALA A 248 33.04 2.03 16.56
N GLN A 249 33.65 3.12 17.04
CA GLN A 249 33.56 3.54 18.45
C GLN A 249 32.14 3.94 18.84
N LEU A 250 31.44 4.72 18.00
CA LEU A 250 30.06 5.11 18.25
C LEU A 250 29.14 3.89 18.41
N ILE A 251 29.24 2.95 17.48
CA ILE A 251 28.38 1.76 17.45
C ILE A 251 28.65 0.86 18.68
N ALA A 252 29.93 0.67 19.02
CA ALA A 252 30.33 -0.13 20.17
C ALA A 252 29.94 0.50 21.52
N ALA A 253 29.85 1.84 21.61
CA ALA A 253 29.64 2.55 22.88
C ALA A 253 28.18 2.61 23.35
N SER A 254 27.19 2.37 22.49
CA SER A 254 25.77 2.63 22.83
C SER A 254 24.81 1.62 22.18
N THR A 255 25.08 0.33 22.37
CA THR A 255 24.38 -0.78 21.70
C THR A 255 22.85 -0.74 21.84
N ASN A 256 22.32 -0.22 22.94
CA ASN A 256 20.88 -0.17 23.23
C ASN A 256 20.16 1.06 22.64
N SER A 257 20.87 1.90 21.87
CA SER A 257 20.31 3.08 21.21
C SER A 257 20.09 2.90 19.71
N PHE A 258 20.48 1.76 19.14
CA PHE A 258 20.41 1.54 17.71
C PHE A 258 19.16 0.79 17.29
N TYR A 259 18.66 1.15 16.12
CA TYR A 259 17.55 0.52 15.43
C TYR A 259 17.99 0.14 14.03
N VAL A 260 17.39 -0.91 13.48
CA VAL A 260 17.65 -1.39 12.13
C VAL A 260 16.35 -1.43 11.35
N GLN A 261 16.44 -0.98 10.11
CA GLN A 261 15.46 -1.27 9.08
C GLN A 261 16.09 -2.30 8.14
N ASP A 262 15.53 -3.51 8.12
CA ASP A 262 16.15 -4.71 7.54
C ASP A 262 15.35 -5.24 6.35
N TYR A 263 15.95 -5.21 5.15
CA TYR A 263 15.39 -5.76 3.92
C TYR A 263 16.23 -6.92 3.36
N SER A 264 17.12 -7.50 4.19
CA SER A 264 18.09 -8.52 3.76
C SER A 264 17.44 -9.82 3.28
N ASN A 265 16.20 -10.09 3.68
CA ASN A 265 15.47 -11.32 3.36
C ASN A 265 14.83 -11.34 1.96
N TYR A 266 14.94 -10.27 1.17
CA TYR A 266 14.27 -10.14 -0.12
C TYR A 266 14.54 -11.27 -1.10
N ARG A 267 15.80 -11.73 -1.18
CA ARG A 267 16.15 -12.83 -2.07
C ARG A 267 15.52 -14.13 -1.62
N SER A 268 15.56 -14.45 -0.32
CA SER A 268 14.93 -15.67 0.19
C SER A 268 13.41 -15.62 0.02
N ALA A 269 12.78 -14.49 0.33
CA ALA A 269 11.33 -14.28 0.15
C ALA A 269 10.90 -14.42 -1.32
N ALA A 270 11.74 -13.95 -2.25
CA ALA A 270 11.51 -14.07 -3.69
C ALA A 270 11.89 -15.45 -4.28
N GLY A 271 12.40 -16.40 -3.49
CA GLY A 271 12.90 -17.69 -3.98
C GLY A 271 14.18 -17.59 -4.82
N MET A 272 14.93 -16.51 -4.66
CA MET A 272 16.16 -16.20 -5.40
C MET A 272 17.42 -16.66 -4.64
N GLY A 273 18.48 -16.94 -5.40
CA GLY A 273 19.81 -17.21 -4.83
C GLY A 273 20.41 -15.98 -4.15
N PRO A 274 21.20 -16.14 -3.06
CA PRO A 274 21.61 -15.06 -2.15
C PRO A 274 22.47 -13.95 -2.79
N THR A 275 23.04 -14.20 -3.96
CA THR A 275 23.86 -13.23 -4.70
C THR A 275 23.29 -12.82 -6.05
N GLN A 276 22.10 -13.33 -6.43
CA GLN A 276 21.45 -12.99 -7.69
C GLN A 276 21.12 -11.49 -7.73
N THR A 277 21.31 -10.87 -8.89
CA THR A 277 20.97 -9.46 -9.08
C THR A 277 19.46 -9.29 -9.02
N LEU A 278 18.97 -8.36 -8.21
CA LEU A 278 17.57 -7.96 -8.17
C LEU A 278 17.29 -7.08 -9.38
N THR A 279 16.70 -7.65 -10.43
CA THR A 279 16.42 -6.92 -11.66
C THR A 279 15.25 -7.50 -12.44
N SER A 280 14.49 -6.61 -13.07
CA SER A 280 13.38 -6.95 -13.95
C SER A 280 13.48 -6.15 -15.25
N ASP A 281 13.23 -6.84 -16.35
CA ASP A 281 13.14 -6.32 -17.71
C ASP A 281 11.68 -6.18 -18.18
N PHE A 282 10.72 -6.17 -17.23
CA PHE A 282 9.28 -6.27 -17.47
C PHE A 282 8.84 -5.80 -18.87
N GLY A 283 8.51 -6.78 -19.72
CA GLY A 283 7.91 -6.59 -21.04
C GLY A 283 8.82 -5.98 -22.10
N ASP A 284 9.91 -6.67 -22.47
CA ASP A 284 10.84 -6.38 -23.58
C ASP A 284 10.20 -6.35 -24.99
N THR A 285 9.02 -5.76 -25.13
CA THR A 285 8.34 -5.53 -26.41
C THR A 285 8.25 -4.05 -26.77
N THR A 286 8.68 -3.14 -25.89
CA THR A 286 8.55 -1.68 -26.06
C THR A 286 9.82 -0.87 -25.77
N GLY A 287 10.98 -1.52 -25.55
CA GLY A 287 12.26 -0.82 -25.33
C GLY A 287 12.38 -0.09 -23.99
N HIS A 288 11.78 -0.63 -22.92
CA HIS A 288 11.87 -0.05 -21.58
C HIS A 288 13.20 -0.41 -20.89
N GLN A 289 13.74 0.52 -20.09
CA GLN A 289 14.98 0.31 -19.35
C GLN A 289 14.79 -0.76 -18.25
N PRO A 290 15.82 -1.59 -17.99
CA PRO A 290 15.77 -2.54 -16.89
C PRO A 290 15.66 -1.82 -15.54
N ARG A 291 14.90 -2.42 -14.63
CA ARG A 291 14.77 -1.99 -13.24
C ARG A 291 15.78 -2.73 -12.38
N PHE A 292 16.37 -2.06 -11.41
CA PHE A 292 17.31 -2.62 -10.46
C PHE A 292 16.81 -2.38 -9.04
N GLY A 293 16.95 -3.41 -8.20
CA GLY A 293 16.51 -3.41 -6.81
C GLY A 293 17.64 -3.40 -5.82
N CYS A 294 17.26 -3.29 -4.55
CA CYS A 294 18.14 -3.33 -3.40
C CYS A 294 17.53 -4.19 -2.31
N ALA A 295 18.34 -4.99 -1.61
CA ALA A 295 17.99 -5.59 -0.32
C ALA A 295 18.73 -4.81 0.78
N SER A 296 18.41 -3.53 0.96
CA SER A 296 19.18 -2.65 1.84
C SER A 296 19.07 -3.04 3.32
N VAL A 297 20.05 -2.64 4.12
CA VAL A 297 19.96 -2.69 5.59
C VAL A 297 20.46 -1.36 6.13
N VAL A 298 19.66 -0.69 6.95
CA VAL A 298 19.97 0.65 7.46
C VAL A 298 20.11 0.61 8.98
N LEU A 299 21.23 1.11 9.49
CA LEU A 299 21.46 1.30 10.91
C LEU A 299 21.14 2.75 11.29
N PHE A 300 20.28 2.93 12.30
CA PHE A 300 19.94 4.21 12.88
C PHE A 300 20.33 4.26 14.35
N GLN A 301 20.63 5.45 14.86
CA GLN A 301 20.73 5.72 16.29
C GLN A 301 19.55 6.59 16.73
N LEU A 302 18.80 6.15 17.73
CA LEU A 302 17.77 6.95 18.40
C LEU A 302 18.35 7.59 19.66
N LEU A 303 18.50 8.91 19.61
CA LEU A 303 19.05 9.70 20.70
C LEU A 303 18.00 9.95 21.80
N PRO A 304 18.43 10.22 23.05
CA PRO A 304 17.52 10.53 24.15
C PRO A 304 16.58 11.72 23.91
N ASN A 305 17.00 12.65 23.05
CA ASN A 305 16.19 13.80 22.62
C ASN A 305 15.25 13.49 21.44
N GLY A 306 14.91 12.22 21.21
CA GLY A 306 13.93 11.80 20.20
C GLY A 306 14.40 11.84 18.75
N LYS A 307 15.62 12.28 18.46
CA LYS A 307 16.14 12.33 17.08
C LYS A 307 16.64 10.96 16.64
N LEU A 308 16.00 10.41 15.60
CA LEU A 308 16.49 9.23 14.88
C LEU A 308 17.48 9.67 13.80
N HIS A 309 18.70 9.13 13.82
CA HIS A 309 19.78 9.54 12.92
C HIS A 309 20.35 8.34 12.15
N PRO A 310 20.45 8.38 10.81
CA PRO A 310 20.98 7.29 10.03
C PRO A 310 22.52 7.26 10.08
N ILE A 311 23.08 6.11 10.44
CA ILE A 311 24.51 5.90 10.68
C ILE A 311 25.18 5.17 9.52
N ALA A 312 24.53 4.14 8.97
CA ALA A 312 25.09 3.35 7.89
C ALA A 312 23.99 2.75 7.01
N VAL A 313 24.31 2.52 5.74
CA VAL A 313 23.46 1.82 4.79
C VAL A 313 24.30 0.75 4.10
N VAL A 314 23.82 -0.49 4.15
CA VAL A 314 24.19 -1.54 3.19
C VAL A 314 23.29 -1.35 1.97
N LEU A 315 23.86 -1.10 0.79
CA LEU A 315 23.07 -0.85 -0.41
C LEU A 315 22.23 -2.06 -0.80
N ASP A 316 22.87 -3.22 -0.91
CA ASP A 316 22.25 -4.49 -1.28
C ASP A 316 22.94 -5.62 -0.52
N TYR A 317 22.25 -6.20 0.46
CA TYR A 317 22.79 -7.24 1.31
C TYR A 317 22.74 -8.60 0.61
N LYS A 318 23.91 -9.21 0.43
CA LYS A 318 24.09 -10.48 -0.30
C LYS A 318 24.57 -11.61 0.61
N GLY A 319 23.96 -11.73 1.79
CA GLY A 319 24.26 -12.76 2.80
C GLY A 319 25.38 -12.40 3.79
N SER A 320 26.13 -11.31 3.55
CA SER A 320 27.14 -10.80 4.46
C SER A 320 27.41 -9.31 4.21
N ILE A 321 27.77 -8.57 5.27
CA ILE A 321 28.19 -7.16 5.19
C ILE A 321 29.64 -7.00 4.68
N ASP A 322 30.38 -8.10 4.52
CA ASP A 322 31.76 -8.11 4.03
C ASP A 322 31.89 -7.27 2.76
N ALA A 323 32.92 -6.41 2.70
CA ALA A 323 33.12 -5.44 1.62
C ALA A 323 33.34 -6.08 0.24
N ASN A 324 33.70 -7.37 0.18
CA ASN A 324 33.81 -8.14 -1.06
C ASN A 324 32.46 -8.69 -1.54
N ILE A 325 31.42 -8.68 -0.67
CA ILE A 325 30.11 -9.26 -0.92
C ILE A 325 29.03 -8.17 -1.07
N SER A 326 29.01 -7.20 -0.15
CA SER A 326 28.03 -6.11 -0.10
C SER A 326 28.73 -4.75 0.04
N ILE A 327 28.07 -3.69 -0.41
CA ILE A 327 28.58 -2.32 -0.28
C ILE A 327 27.91 -1.65 0.92
N THR A 328 28.71 -1.37 1.94
CA THR A 328 28.29 -0.62 3.14
C THR A 328 28.92 0.76 3.12
N VAL A 329 28.11 1.80 3.27
CA VAL A 329 28.57 3.19 3.41
C VAL A 329 28.13 3.75 4.75
N PHE A 330 29.04 4.45 5.42
CA PHE A 330 28.79 5.14 6.68
C PHE A 330 28.50 6.61 6.42
N ASN A 331 27.54 7.17 7.15
CA ASN A 331 27.22 8.58 7.10
C ASN A 331 28.44 9.39 7.59
N LYS A 332 28.80 10.45 6.86
CA LYS A 332 29.85 11.39 7.30
C LYS A 332 29.40 12.21 8.50
N ARG A 333 28.08 12.32 8.71
CA ARG A 333 27.46 12.87 9.90
C ARG A 333 27.13 11.72 10.84
N LEU A 334 27.87 11.58 11.93
CA LEU A 334 27.60 10.56 12.97
C LEU A 334 26.67 11.08 14.09
N SER A 335 26.15 12.31 13.95
CA SER A 335 25.19 12.93 14.87
C SER A 335 24.31 13.94 14.12
N PRO A 336 23.04 14.18 14.53
CA PRO A 336 22.16 15.18 13.93
C PRO A 336 22.70 16.60 13.93
N THR A 337 23.61 16.94 14.86
CA THR A 337 24.18 18.29 14.99
C THR A 337 25.48 18.48 14.21
N ALA A 338 26.03 17.41 13.61
CA ALA A 338 27.25 17.51 12.80
C ALA A 338 27.00 18.35 11.55
N ASN A 339 27.90 19.29 11.26
CA ASN A 339 27.81 20.13 10.07
C ASN A 339 28.41 19.42 8.85
N TRP A 340 27.62 19.25 7.80
CA TRP A 340 28.05 18.64 6.54
C TRP A 340 27.07 19.03 5.42
N ASP A 341 27.59 19.21 4.21
CA ASP A 341 26.78 19.52 3.02
C ASP A 341 26.03 18.28 2.53
N GLN A 342 24.84 18.06 3.10
CA GLN A 342 23.97 16.94 2.73
C GLN A 342 23.40 17.07 1.31
N LYS A 343 23.27 18.29 0.77
CA LYS A 343 22.67 18.51 -0.55
C LYS A 343 23.56 17.93 -1.65
N ASN A 344 24.86 18.14 -1.51
CA ASN A 344 25.88 17.70 -2.46
C ASN A 344 26.58 16.37 -2.07
N ASP A 345 26.15 15.71 -1.00
CA ASP A 345 26.65 14.38 -0.63
C ASP A 345 25.97 13.27 -1.44
N TRP A 346 26.20 13.28 -2.75
CA TRP A 346 25.58 12.37 -3.72
C TRP A 346 25.80 10.88 -3.41
N PRO A 347 26.98 10.41 -2.97
CA PRO A 347 27.14 9.02 -2.54
C PRO A 347 26.16 8.62 -1.42
N TRP A 348 25.97 9.50 -0.43
CA TRP A 348 25.06 9.25 0.68
C TRP A 348 23.59 9.38 0.28
N ARG A 349 23.25 10.36 -0.57
CA ARG A 349 21.90 10.49 -1.15
C ARG A 349 21.51 9.27 -1.99
N TYR A 350 22.43 8.72 -2.77
CA TYR A 350 22.20 7.47 -3.50
C TYR A 350 21.97 6.30 -2.54
N ALA A 351 22.74 6.20 -1.46
CA ALA A 351 22.53 5.16 -0.45
C ALA A 351 21.16 5.23 0.22
N LYS A 352 20.70 6.44 0.56
CA LYS A 352 19.33 6.64 1.06
C LYS A 352 18.27 6.27 0.01
N MET A 353 18.51 6.58 -1.27
CA MET A 353 17.63 6.15 -2.35
C MET A 353 17.55 4.63 -2.49
N CYS A 354 18.65 3.89 -2.35
CA CYS A 354 18.63 2.42 -2.29
C CYS A 354 17.73 1.91 -1.14
N ALA A 355 17.89 2.49 0.05
CA ALA A 355 17.06 2.14 1.19
C ALA A 355 15.57 2.47 0.97
N GLN A 356 15.27 3.57 0.29
CA GLN A 356 13.90 3.96 -0.06
C GLN A 356 13.27 3.04 -1.12
N VAL A 357 14.07 2.55 -2.09
CA VAL A 357 13.64 1.52 -3.06
C VAL A 357 13.26 0.24 -2.34
N SER A 358 14.09 -0.22 -1.39
CA SER A 358 13.72 -1.36 -0.56
C SER A 358 12.47 -1.06 0.26
N ASP A 359 12.42 0.08 0.95
CA ASP A 359 11.26 0.43 1.77
C ASP A 359 9.95 0.51 0.97
N TRP A 360 9.99 0.94 -0.30
CA TRP A 360 8.82 0.89 -1.19
C TRP A 360 8.34 -0.56 -1.38
N THR A 361 9.25 -1.50 -1.65
CA THR A 361 8.86 -2.92 -1.81
C THR A 361 8.32 -3.52 -0.51
N ARG A 362 8.95 -3.25 0.64
CA ARG A 362 8.42 -3.72 1.94
C ARG A 362 7.05 -3.13 2.22
N HIS A 363 6.90 -1.82 2.00
CA HIS A 363 5.68 -1.07 2.21
C HIS A 363 4.56 -1.64 1.35
N GLU A 364 4.69 -1.61 0.03
CA GLU A 364 3.58 -1.95 -0.86
C GLU A 364 3.25 -3.43 -0.85
N LEU A 365 4.25 -4.32 -0.94
CA LEU A 365 3.98 -5.75 -1.11
C LEU A 365 3.69 -6.46 0.21
N ALA A 366 4.32 -6.07 1.31
CA ALA A 366 4.13 -6.76 2.59
C ALA A 366 3.23 -5.96 3.54
N VAL A 367 3.63 -4.75 3.92
CA VAL A 367 2.95 -3.99 4.98
C VAL A 367 1.55 -3.53 4.57
N HIS A 368 1.40 -3.07 3.33
CA HIS A 368 0.13 -2.61 2.79
C HIS A 368 -0.66 -3.79 2.22
N LEU A 369 -0.26 -4.33 1.07
CA LEU A 369 -1.05 -5.36 0.38
C LEU A 369 -1.29 -6.62 1.22
N VAL A 370 -0.27 -7.16 1.88
CA VAL A 370 -0.42 -8.45 2.57
C VAL A 370 -0.97 -8.29 3.98
N HIS A 371 -0.29 -7.52 4.83
CA HIS A 371 -0.62 -7.42 6.25
C HIS A 371 -1.94 -6.68 6.51
N THR A 372 -2.42 -5.86 5.58
CA THR A 372 -3.78 -5.29 5.65
C THR A 372 -4.74 -6.04 4.75
N HIS A 373 -4.61 -5.94 3.43
CA HIS A 373 -5.66 -6.46 2.54
C HIS A 373 -5.81 -7.99 2.59
N PHE A 374 -4.74 -8.76 2.44
CA PHE A 374 -4.87 -10.23 2.35
C PHE A 374 -5.15 -10.89 3.69
N VAL A 375 -4.52 -10.43 4.78
CA VAL A 375 -4.84 -10.92 6.13
C VAL A 375 -6.29 -10.57 6.50
N GLU A 376 -6.76 -9.37 6.16
CA GLU A 376 -8.16 -8.99 6.40
C GLU A 376 -9.12 -9.79 5.52
N GLU A 377 -8.82 -10.04 4.24
CA GLU A 377 -9.69 -10.87 3.40
C GLU A 377 -9.80 -12.31 3.91
N ALA A 378 -8.72 -12.92 4.37
CA ALA A 378 -8.79 -14.23 4.99
C ALA A 378 -9.66 -14.20 6.26
N THR A 379 -9.50 -13.15 7.08
CA THR A 379 -10.34 -12.89 8.26
C THR A 379 -11.82 -12.79 7.88
N ILE A 380 -12.15 -12.02 6.85
CA ILE A 380 -13.52 -11.85 6.33
C ILE A 380 -14.09 -13.19 5.90
N VAL A 381 -13.38 -13.92 5.02
CA VAL A 381 -13.87 -15.18 4.46
C VAL A 381 -14.07 -16.22 5.58
N ALA A 382 -13.11 -16.34 6.49
CA ALA A 382 -13.23 -17.25 7.63
C ALA A 382 -14.40 -16.89 8.55
N ALA A 383 -14.59 -15.60 8.85
CA ALA A 383 -15.68 -15.13 9.70
C ALA A 383 -17.06 -15.32 9.03
N GLN A 384 -17.17 -15.05 7.72
CA GLN A 384 -18.38 -15.33 6.93
C GLN A 384 -18.75 -16.82 6.96
N ARG A 385 -17.75 -17.70 6.97
CA ARG A 385 -17.96 -19.15 6.97
C ARG A 385 -18.17 -19.77 8.36
N SER A 386 -17.83 -19.03 9.41
CA SER A 386 -17.82 -19.55 10.79
C SER A 386 -18.85 -18.91 11.71
N PHE A 387 -19.24 -17.66 11.50
CA PHE A 387 -20.25 -16.98 12.33
C PHE A 387 -21.58 -16.80 11.59
N PRO A 388 -22.72 -17.14 12.22
CA PRO A 388 -24.02 -16.68 11.72
C PRO A 388 -24.13 -15.16 11.87
N ASP A 389 -24.97 -14.52 11.06
CA ASP A 389 -25.13 -13.05 11.08
C ASP A 389 -25.64 -12.50 12.44
N SER A 390 -26.29 -13.36 13.24
CA SER A 390 -26.78 -13.08 14.59
C SER A 390 -25.66 -13.02 15.65
N HIS A 391 -24.47 -13.53 15.34
CA HIS A 391 -23.38 -13.69 16.31
C HIS A 391 -22.76 -12.33 16.71
N ILE A 392 -22.46 -12.14 18.00
CA ILE A 392 -21.95 -10.85 18.50
C ILE A 392 -20.61 -10.44 17.87
N VAL A 393 -19.71 -11.40 17.66
CA VAL A 393 -18.40 -11.16 17.02
C VAL A 393 -18.59 -10.74 15.56
N PHE A 394 -19.53 -11.35 14.83
CA PHE A 394 -19.81 -10.97 13.46
C PHE A 394 -20.41 -9.56 13.37
N ALA A 395 -21.30 -9.21 14.30
CA ALA A 395 -21.87 -7.87 14.41
C ALA A 395 -20.83 -6.78 14.72
N LEU A 396 -19.76 -7.12 15.47
CA LEU A 396 -18.64 -6.21 15.73
C LEU A 396 -17.75 -6.00 14.50
N LEU A 397 -17.49 -7.07 13.73
CA LEU A 397 -16.51 -7.04 12.64
C LEU A 397 -17.10 -6.61 11.29
N SER A 398 -18.30 -7.08 10.94
CA SER A 398 -18.89 -6.86 9.61
C SER A 398 -18.99 -5.39 9.14
N PRO A 399 -19.18 -4.37 9.99
CA PRO A 399 -19.13 -2.98 9.56
C PRO A 399 -17.78 -2.54 8.98
N HIS A 400 -16.69 -3.25 9.29
CA HIS A 400 -15.32 -2.90 8.88
C HIS A 400 -14.88 -3.55 7.56
N TRP A 401 -15.76 -4.30 6.89
CA TRP A 401 -15.43 -5.09 5.70
C TRP A 401 -16.03 -4.53 4.40
N ILE A 402 -16.61 -3.33 4.48
CA ILE A 402 -17.22 -2.65 3.35
C ILE A 402 -16.17 -2.52 2.25
N THR A 403 -16.53 -2.89 1.01
CA THR A 403 -15.71 -2.81 -0.22
C THR A 403 -14.45 -3.68 -0.30
N THR A 404 -13.89 -4.17 0.82
CA THR A 404 -12.59 -4.85 0.87
C THR A 404 -12.48 -6.04 -0.09
N LEU A 405 -13.51 -6.90 -0.16
CA LEU A 405 -13.49 -8.07 -1.04
C LEU A 405 -13.45 -7.71 -2.53
N SER A 406 -14.19 -6.68 -2.95
CA SER A 406 -14.19 -6.19 -4.33
C SER A 406 -12.86 -5.49 -4.68
N LEU A 407 -12.34 -4.70 -3.75
CA LEU A 407 -11.04 -4.05 -3.86
C LEU A 407 -9.91 -5.05 -4.08
N ASN A 408 -9.87 -6.08 -3.25
CA ASN A 408 -8.79 -7.07 -3.31
C ASN A 408 -8.86 -7.91 -4.59
N ALA A 409 -10.07 -8.25 -5.06
CA ALA A 409 -10.24 -8.91 -6.35
C ALA A 409 -9.68 -8.05 -7.50
N LEU A 410 -10.02 -6.76 -7.52
CA LEU A 410 -9.50 -5.81 -8.52
C LEU A 410 -7.98 -5.62 -8.40
N ALA A 411 -7.43 -5.62 -7.17
CA ALA A 411 -6.01 -5.53 -6.94
C ALA A 411 -5.25 -6.73 -7.53
N ARG A 412 -5.77 -7.95 -7.33
CA ARG A 412 -5.21 -9.19 -7.90
C ARG A 412 -5.28 -9.21 -9.43
N GLU A 413 -6.40 -8.79 -10.01
CA GLU A 413 -6.63 -8.86 -11.45
C GLU A 413 -5.91 -7.77 -12.24
N VAL A 414 -5.81 -6.55 -11.68
CA VAL A 414 -5.35 -5.37 -12.41
C VAL A 414 -4.14 -4.72 -11.74
N LEU A 415 -4.24 -4.32 -10.48
CA LEU A 415 -3.22 -3.47 -9.83
C LEU A 415 -1.85 -4.15 -9.79
N VAL A 416 -1.78 -5.37 -9.25
CA VAL A 416 -0.53 -6.12 -9.12
C VAL A 416 0.13 -6.39 -10.49
N PRO A 417 -0.54 -7.04 -11.47
CA PRO A 417 0.10 -7.37 -12.74
C PRO A 417 0.32 -6.17 -13.67
N SER A 418 -0.57 -5.16 -13.65
CA SER A 418 -0.60 -4.11 -14.67
C SER A 418 -0.07 -2.76 -14.19
N MET A 419 0.11 -2.56 -12.88
CA MET A 419 0.59 -1.29 -12.33
C MET A 419 1.80 -1.47 -11.40
N VAL A 420 1.77 -2.45 -10.49
CA VAL A 420 2.88 -2.70 -9.54
C VAL A 420 4.04 -3.42 -10.22
N ALA A 421 3.78 -4.51 -10.95
CA ALA A 421 4.84 -5.27 -11.62
C ALA A 421 5.66 -4.44 -12.66
N PRO A 422 5.06 -3.55 -13.47
CA PRO A 422 5.81 -2.69 -14.39
C PRO A 422 6.77 -1.69 -13.73
N ILE A 423 6.53 -1.29 -12.48
CA ILE A 423 7.39 -0.36 -11.74
C ILE A 423 8.26 -1.06 -10.68
N SER A 424 8.12 -2.38 -10.55
CA SER A 424 8.91 -3.21 -9.65
C SER A 424 10.20 -3.70 -10.33
N TYR A 425 11.23 -3.94 -9.51
CA TYR A 425 12.43 -4.65 -9.92
C TYR A 425 12.31 -6.18 -9.73
N PHE A 426 11.21 -6.66 -9.15
CA PHE A 426 10.85 -8.07 -9.11
C PHE A 426 9.95 -8.44 -10.28
N LYS A 427 10.14 -9.65 -10.80
CA LYS A 427 9.26 -10.27 -11.80
C LYS A 427 7.99 -10.77 -11.12
N ILE A 428 6.92 -10.99 -11.89
CA ILE A 428 5.62 -11.44 -11.36
C ILE A 428 5.75 -12.69 -10.44
N PRO A 429 6.49 -13.76 -10.79
CA PRO A 429 6.64 -14.91 -9.90
C PRO A 429 7.33 -14.58 -8.57
N GLU A 430 8.29 -13.65 -8.59
CA GLU A 430 9.02 -13.19 -7.40
C GLU A 430 8.13 -12.32 -6.52
N ILE A 431 7.27 -11.47 -7.11
CA ILE A 431 6.24 -10.70 -6.38
C ILE A 431 5.30 -11.66 -5.65
N PHE A 432 4.81 -12.71 -6.33
CA PHE A 432 3.96 -13.71 -5.71
C PHE A 432 4.67 -14.44 -4.57
N ALA A 433 5.93 -14.84 -4.74
CA ALA A 433 6.71 -15.47 -3.69
C ALA A 433 6.86 -14.56 -2.46
N ILE A 434 7.16 -13.27 -2.66
CA ILE A 434 7.24 -12.28 -1.56
C ILE A 434 5.89 -12.12 -0.85
N CYS A 435 4.78 -12.04 -1.58
CA CYS A 435 3.46 -11.92 -0.97
C CYS A 435 3.12 -13.16 -0.12
N ASN A 436 3.42 -14.36 -0.60
CA ASN A 436 3.20 -15.60 0.15
C ASN A 436 4.12 -15.70 1.37
N ASP A 437 5.40 -15.33 1.25
CA ASP A 437 6.33 -15.28 2.38
C ASP A 437 5.83 -14.31 3.46
N ALA A 438 5.43 -13.10 3.08
CA ALA A 438 4.88 -12.11 4.00
C ALA A 438 3.58 -12.60 4.67
N TYR A 439 2.72 -13.30 3.93
CA TYR A 439 1.43 -13.78 4.46
C TYR A 439 1.64 -14.91 5.47
N HIS A 440 2.42 -15.94 5.11
CA HIS A 440 2.65 -17.08 5.98
C HIS A 440 3.59 -16.78 7.16
N SER A 441 4.40 -15.72 7.08
CA SER A 441 5.22 -15.22 8.19
C SER A 441 4.51 -14.18 9.07
N PHE A 442 3.25 -13.82 8.77
CA PHE A 442 2.49 -12.88 9.58
C PHE A 442 2.21 -13.47 10.96
N ASP A 443 2.81 -12.85 11.99
CA ASP A 443 2.56 -13.19 13.40
C ASP A 443 1.36 -12.40 13.91
N PHE A 444 0.16 -12.99 13.86
CA PHE A 444 -1.09 -12.30 14.19
C PHE A 444 -1.08 -11.76 15.63
N VAL A 445 -0.66 -12.56 16.61
CA VAL A 445 -0.60 -12.16 18.03
C VAL A 445 0.56 -11.20 18.29
N GLY A 446 1.72 -11.47 17.70
CA GLY A 446 2.89 -10.59 17.80
C GLY A 446 2.68 -9.23 17.14
N SER A 447 1.67 -9.10 16.28
CA SER A 447 1.28 -7.86 15.61
C SER A 447 0.24 -7.03 16.37
N TYR A 448 -0.31 -7.52 17.49
CA TYR A 448 -1.10 -6.66 18.39
C TYR A 448 -0.27 -5.46 18.78
N VAL A 449 -0.82 -4.24 18.72
CA VAL A 449 -0.06 -3.00 18.94
C VAL A 449 0.87 -3.06 20.16
N PRO A 450 0.44 -3.45 21.38
CA PRO A 450 1.34 -3.54 22.52
C PRO A 450 2.45 -4.59 22.36
N ASN A 451 2.15 -5.73 21.73
CA ASN A 451 3.11 -6.80 21.48
C ASN A 451 4.15 -6.38 20.44
N ASP A 452 3.69 -5.75 19.36
CA ASP A 452 4.53 -5.27 18.27
C ASP A 452 5.50 -4.18 18.76
N MET A 453 5.00 -3.18 19.49
CA MET A 453 5.83 -2.12 20.06
C MET A 453 6.92 -2.71 20.95
N LYS A 454 6.56 -3.59 21.88
CA LYS A 454 7.52 -4.26 22.77
C LYS A 454 8.55 -5.08 21.98
N ARG A 455 8.10 -5.87 21.01
CA ARG A 455 8.95 -6.73 20.18
C ARG A 455 9.95 -5.93 19.35
N ARG A 456 9.53 -4.76 18.85
CA ARG A 456 10.39 -3.83 18.09
C ARG A 456 11.26 -2.94 18.98
N GLY A 457 11.13 -3.02 20.30
CA GLY A 457 11.95 -2.27 21.25
C GLY A 457 11.47 -0.84 21.50
N PHE A 458 10.16 -0.61 21.45
CA PHE A 458 9.49 0.62 21.83
C PHE A 458 8.69 0.41 23.12
N ASP A 459 9.10 1.10 24.18
CA ASP A 459 8.42 1.04 25.47
C ASP A 459 7.25 2.03 25.49
N VAL A 460 6.03 1.49 25.39
CA VAL A 460 4.79 2.28 25.36
C VAL A 460 4.61 3.13 26.62
N SER A 461 5.23 2.78 27.76
CA SER A 461 5.15 3.59 28.98
C SER A 461 5.86 4.94 28.86
N GLN A 462 6.70 5.10 27.84
CA GLN A 462 7.43 6.34 27.54
C GLN A 462 6.73 7.21 26.50
N PHE A 463 5.57 6.81 25.97
CA PHE A 463 4.87 7.54 24.90
C PHE A 463 4.13 8.79 25.39
N ASP A 464 3.88 8.90 26.70
CA ASP A 464 3.19 10.07 27.28
C ASP A 464 4.13 11.24 27.60
N ASP A 465 5.46 11.05 27.52
CA ASP A 465 6.42 12.15 27.70
C ASP A 465 6.54 12.98 26.39
N PRO A 466 6.05 14.24 26.37
CA PRO A 466 6.06 15.08 25.17
C PRO A 466 7.47 15.51 24.73
N LYS A 467 8.50 15.29 25.56
CA LYS A 467 9.91 15.58 25.23
C LYS A 467 10.79 14.34 25.39
N GLY A 468 10.19 13.18 25.63
CA GLY A 468 10.88 11.93 25.86
C GLY A 468 11.49 11.34 24.60
N LYS A 469 12.14 10.17 24.72
CA LYS A 469 12.86 9.50 23.63
C LYS A 469 12.00 9.20 22.39
N PHE A 470 10.67 9.11 22.53
CA PHE A 470 9.75 8.71 21.46
C PHE A 470 8.80 9.82 21.00
N HIS A 471 9.00 11.09 21.39
CA HIS A 471 8.06 12.17 21.02
C HIS A 471 7.95 12.38 19.50
N ASN A 472 8.99 12.04 18.73
CA ASN A 472 8.99 12.06 17.26
C ASN A 472 8.33 10.82 16.62
N TYR A 473 7.92 9.80 17.38
CA TYR A 473 7.28 8.59 16.87
C TYR A 473 5.75 8.66 16.94
N ALA A 474 5.16 9.65 16.26
CA ALA A 474 3.73 9.92 16.35
C ALA A 474 2.84 8.72 15.99
N TYR A 475 3.16 7.94 14.94
CA TYR A 475 2.45 6.70 14.63
C TYR A 475 2.32 5.80 15.86
N GLY A 476 3.45 5.49 16.52
CA GLY A 476 3.45 4.58 17.66
C GLY A 476 2.61 5.08 18.82
N ARG A 477 2.68 6.39 19.10
CA ARG A 477 1.91 7.05 20.15
C ARG A 477 0.42 7.02 19.84
N ASP A 478 0.04 7.33 18.60
CA ASP A 478 -1.36 7.38 18.15
C ASP A 478 -1.98 5.98 18.11
N VAL A 479 -1.32 4.99 17.50
CA VAL A 479 -1.88 3.62 17.43
C VAL A 479 -1.99 2.96 18.80
N ALA A 480 -1.12 3.29 19.76
CA ALA A 480 -1.25 2.79 21.13
C ALA A 480 -2.52 3.32 21.80
N LYS A 481 -2.81 4.63 21.68
CA LYS A 481 -4.05 5.20 22.23
C LYS A 481 -5.29 4.72 21.48
N MET A 482 -5.22 4.57 20.16
CA MET A 482 -6.33 4.00 19.38
C MET A 482 -6.61 2.55 19.78
N TRP A 483 -5.57 1.73 19.94
CA TRP A 483 -5.69 0.35 20.41
C TRP A 483 -6.42 0.28 21.75
N ASP A 484 -6.04 1.11 22.73
CA ASP A 484 -6.70 1.15 24.04
C ASP A 484 -8.20 1.47 23.92
N VAL A 485 -8.56 2.42 23.06
CA VAL A 485 -9.96 2.82 22.81
C VAL A 485 -10.75 1.69 22.14
N LEU A 486 -10.21 1.06 21.09
CA LEU A 486 -10.84 -0.06 20.40
C LEU A 486 -11.00 -1.26 21.33
N ARG A 487 -9.94 -1.63 22.06
CA ARG A 487 -9.95 -2.74 23.02
C ARG A 487 -10.98 -2.52 24.12
N LYS A 488 -11.08 -1.30 24.65
CA LYS A 488 -12.09 -0.93 25.66
C LYS A 488 -13.51 -1.10 25.12
N PHE A 489 -13.77 -0.67 23.89
CA PHE A 489 -15.07 -0.85 23.24
C PHE A 489 -15.40 -2.34 23.07
N VAL A 490 -14.50 -3.12 22.46
CA VAL A 490 -14.68 -4.56 22.23
C VAL A 490 -14.86 -5.32 23.55
N SER A 491 -14.00 -5.05 24.54
CA SER A 491 -14.07 -5.65 25.88
C SER A 491 -15.41 -5.38 26.56
N SER A 492 -15.93 -4.15 26.44
CA SER A 492 -17.23 -3.78 27.04
C SER A 492 -18.38 -4.59 26.42
N VAL A 493 -18.37 -4.79 25.10
CA VAL A 493 -19.40 -5.58 24.41
C VAL A 493 -19.29 -7.07 24.77
N LEU A 494 -18.08 -7.64 24.65
CA LEU A 494 -17.89 -9.09 24.82
C LEU A 494 -18.04 -9.53 26.27
N THR A 495 -17.60 -8.72 27.25
CA THR A 495 -17.81 -9.02 28.68
C THR A 495 -19.30 -9.01 29.04
N ALA A 496 -20.09 -8.12 28.42
CA ALA A 496 -21.52 -8.08 28.67
C ALA A 496 -22.27 -9.25 27.99
N HIS A 497 -21.72 -9.79 26.90
CA HIS A 497 -22.27 -10.94 26.18
C HIS A 497 -21.91 -12.27 26.86
N TYR A 498 -20.62 -12.52 27.11
CA TYR A 498 -20.09 -13.74 27.72
C TYR A 498 -20.02 -13.62 29.24
N LYS A 499 -21.18 -13.66 29.92
CA LYS A 499 -21.28 -13.47 31.38
C LYS A 499 -20.61 -14.58 32.18
N GLY A 500 -20.49 -15.78 31.60
CA GLY A 500 -19.74 -16.91 32.16
C GLY A 500 -18.23 -16.84 31.91
N GLY A 501 -17.75 -15.77 31.27
CA GLY A 501 -16.33 -15.54 30.99
C GLY A 501 -15.72 -16.61 30.09
N ASP A 502 -14.49 -17.01 30.41
CA ASP A 502 -13.69 -17.96 29.60
C ASP A 502 -14.42 -19.28 29.32
N ALA A 503 -15.24 -19.76 30.25
CA ALA A 503 -15.98 -21.02 30.07
C ALA A 503 -16.99 -20.95 28.91
N GLU A 504 -17.66 -19.81 28.71
CA GLU A 504 -18.60 -19.63 27.60
C GLU A 504 -17.85 -19.44 26.27
N VAL A 505 -16.75 -18.68 26.27
CA VAL A 505 -15.91 -18.50 25.07
C VAL A 505 -15.29 -19.83 24.63
N ALA A 506 -14.77 -20.62 25.56
CA ALA A 506 -14.21 -21.94 25.27
C ALA A 506 -15.25 -22.94 24.71
N ALA A 507 -16.53 -22.78 25.11
CA ALA A 507 -17.65 -23.59 24.65
C ALA A 507 -18.28 -23.08 23.34
N ASP A 508 -17.94 -21.87 22.89
CA ASP A 508 -18.48 -21.28 21.68
C ASP A 508 -17.94 -21.97 20.42
N LYS A 509 -18.80 -22.78 19.79
CA LYS A 509 -18.47 -23.54 18.59
C LYS A 509 -18.15 -22.65 17.38
N TYR A 510 -18.69 -21.42 17.32
CA TYR A 510 -18.46 -20.52 16.20
C TYR A 510 -17.10 -19.84 16.31
N VAL A 511 -16.70 -19.43 17.53
CA VAL A 511 -15.34 -18.94 17.81
C VAL A 511 -14.30 -20.02 17.53
N ALA A 512 -14.54 -21.25 17.99
CA ALA A 512 -13.66 -22.38 17.70
C ALA A 512 -13.57 -22.66 16.17
N GLY A 513 -14.71 -22.63 15.48
CA GLY A 513 -14.78 -22.80 14.03
C GLY A 513 -14.02 -21.72 13.27
N PHE A 514 -14.12 -20.46 13.70
CA PHE A 514 -13.37 -19.34 13.11
C PHE A 514 -11.86 -19.53 13.25
N CYS A 515 -11.37 -19.93 14.43
CA CYS A 515 -9.96 -20.25 14.62
C CYS A 515 -9.49 -21.38 13.70
N THR A 516 -10.28 -22.47 13.63
CA THR A 516 -9.97 -23.61 12.75
C THR A 516 -9.95 -23.20 11.27
N GLU A 517 -10.90 -22.37 10.84
CA GLU A 517 -10.98 -21.90 9.46
C GLU A 517 -9.79 -21.01 9.09
N MET A 518 -9.34 -20.12 10.00
CA MET A 518 -8.15 -19.29 9.81
C MET A 518 -6.85 -20.11 9.72
N GLN A 519 -6.72 -21.14 10.55
CA GLN A 519 -5.52 -21.98 10.63
C GLN A 519 -5.43 -23.00 9.49
N SER A 520 -6.56 -23.47 8.96
CA SER A 520 -6.64 -24.57 8.00
C SER A 520 -5.89 -24.27 6.70
N SER A 521 -5.15 -25.25 6.17
CA SER A 521 -4.56 -25.18 4.83
C SER A 521 -5.60 -25.22 3.71
N GLU A 522 -6.80 -25.72 4.01
CA GLU A 522 -7.98 -25.66 3.13
C GLU A 522 -8.84 -24.40 3.42
N GLY A 523 -8.32 -23.49 4.23
CA GLY A 523 -8.95 -22.25 4.66
C GLY A 523 -7.98 -21.07 4.59
N GLY A 524 -7.88 -20.28 5.66
CA GLY A 524 -7.07 -19.06 5.69
C GLY A 524 -5.56 -19.28 5.65
N GLY A 525 -5.06 -20.49 5.91
CA GLY A 525 -3.63 -20.82 5.80
C GLY A 525 -2.70 -20.09 6.78
N LEU A 526 -3.24 -19.40 7.79
CA LEU A 526 -2.49 -18.73 8.85
C LEU A 526 -2.33 -19.67 10.03
N SER A 527 -1.41 -20.63 9.90
CA SER A 527 -1.21 -21.70 10.89
C SER A 527 -0.83 -21.19 12.29
N SER A 528 -0.27 -19.99 12.40
CA SER A 528 0.08 -19.30 13.65
C SER A 528 -1.08 -18.51 14.27
N PHE A 529 -2.25 -18.44 13.61
CA PHE A 529 -3.43 -17.75 14.14
C PHE A 529 -3.83 -18.36 15.50
N PRO A 530 -4.19 -17.55 16.52
CA PRO A 530 -4.40 -18.06 17.87
C PRO A 530 -5.63 -18.96 17.98
N THR A 531 -5.57 -19.95 18.88
CA THR A 531 -6.77 -20.64 19.35
C THR A 531 -7.35 -19.88 20.54
N ILE A 532 -8.55 -19.34 20.35
CA ILE A 532 -9.22 -18.50 21.34
C ILE A 532 -9.92 -19.39 22.37
N LYS A 533 -9.56 -19.24 23.66
CA LYS A 533 -10.19 -19.97 24.77
C LYS A 533 -10.60 -19.08 25.93
N THR A 534 -10.02 -17.90 26.06
CA THR A 534 -10.38 -16.94 27.08
C THR A 534 -11.13 -15.74 26.49
N LEU A 535 -11.87 -15.03 27.34
CA LEU A 535 -12.50 -13.78 26.96
C LEU A 535 -11.48 -12.73 26.55
N ASP A 536 -10.31 -12.70 27.22
CA ASP A 536 -9.25 -11.76 26.89
C ASP A 536 -8.65 -12.03 25.50
N ASP A 537 -8.41 -13.31 25.14
CA ASP A 537 -7.99 -13.70 23.79
C ASP A 537 -8.99 -13.23 22.73
N LEU A 538 -10.29 -13.42 22.99
CA LEU A 538 -11.34 -13.02 22.04
C LEU A 538 -11.38 -11.50 21.87
N VAL A 539 -11.23 -10.76 22.97
CA VAL A 539 -11.15 -9.29 22.95
C VAL A 539 -9.97 -8.83 22.11
N ASP A 540 -8.78 -9.40 22.30
CA ASP A 540 -7.59 -8.99 21.57
C ASP A 540 -7.66 -9.36 20.08
N VAL A 541 -8.16 -10.55 19.74
CA VAL A 541 -8.34 -10.94 18.33
C VAL A 541 -9.33 -10.01 17.63
N VAL A 542 -10.50 -9.75 18.22
CA VAL A 542 -11.50 -8.86 17.61
C VAL A 542 -10.98 -7.43 17.51
N THR A 543 -10.23 -6.95 18.51
CA THR A 543 -9.56 -5.65 18.47
C THR A 543 -8.54 -5.59 17.33
N MET A 544 -7.75 -6.65 17.13
CA MET A 544 -6.76 -6.71 16.06
C MET A 544 -7.40 -6.68 14.67
N CYS A 545 -8.50 -7.42 14.44
CA CYS A 545 -9.21 -7.36 13.16
C CYS A 545 -9.68 -5.93 12.85
N ILE A 546 -10.30 -5.24 13.82
CA ILE A 546 -10.73 -3.85 13.64
C ILE A 546 -9.50 -2.93 13.42
N HIS A 547 -8.40 -3.17 14.15
CA HIS A 547 -7.17 -2.41 14.00
C HIS A 547 -6.57 -2.54 12.59
N ILE A 548 -6.51 -3.75 12.02
CA ILE A 548 -6.04 -4.01 10.66
C ILE A 548 -6.91 -3.27 9.65
N ALA A 549 -8.23 -3.45 9.75
CA ALA A 549 -9.20 -2.91 8.80
C ALA A 549 -9.25 -1.37 8.78
N ALA A 550 -9.04 -0.71 9.92
CA ALA A 550 -9.21 0.73 10.07
C ALA A 550 -7.88 1.48 10.30
N PRO A 551 -7.37 1.65 11.54
CA PRO A 551 -6.22 2.51 11.80
C PRO A 551 -4.92 2.03 11.12
N GLN A 552 -4.65 0.72 11.05
CA GLN A 552 -3.41 0.24 10.45
C GLN A 552 -3.38 0.49 8.94
N HIS A 553 -4.43 0.10 8.22
CA HIS A 553 -4.57 0.41 6.79
C HIS A 553 -4.48 1.91 6.54
N THR A 554 -5.20 2.72 7.33
CA THR A 554 -5.18 4.17 7.19
C THR A 554 -3.75 4.72 7.32
N ALA A 555 -3.01 4.32 8.36
CA ALA A 555 -1.65 4.78 8.64
C ALA A 555 -0.66 4.47 7.51
N VAL A 556 -0.81 3.33 6.83
CA VAL A 556 0.13 2.88 5.79
C VAL A 556 -0.31 3.24 4.37
N ASN A 557 -1.55 3.71 4.19
CA ASN A 557 -2.11 4.04 2.87
C ASN A 557 -2.19 5.56 2.58
N TYR A 558 -2.71 6.35 3.51
CA TYR A 558 -3.12 7.73 3.21
C TYR A 558 -1.97 8.75 3.11
N LEU A 559 -0.76 8.35 3.51
CA LEU A 559 0.46 9.13 3.32
C LEU A 559 1.23 8.76 2.04
N GLN A 560 0.74 7.80 1.25
CA GLN A 560 1.39 7.40 -0.01
C GLN A 560 1.52 8.59 -0.97
N GLN A 561 0.45 9.35 -1.19
CA GLN A 561 0.53 10.55 -2.04
C GLN A 561 1.61 11.53 -1.56
N PHE A 562 1.73 11.76 -0.26
CA PHE A 562 2.73 12.70 0.27
C PHE A 562 4.17 12.22 0.04
N TYR A 563 4.47 10.94 0.28
CA TYR A 563 5.85 10.42 0.26
C TYR A 563 6.30 9.85 -1.09
N LEU A 564 5.37 9.37 -1.92
CA LEU A 564 5.68 8.59 -3.13
C LEU A 564 5.49 9.38 -4.44
N THR A 565 4.59 10.37 -4.48
CA THR A 565 4.33 11.16 -5.70
C THR A 565 5.57 11.92 -6.18
N PHE A 566 6.38 12.44 -5.24
CA PHE A 566 7.70 12.98 -5.59
C PHE A 566 8.72 11.85 -5.70
N VAL A 567 8.76 11.22 -6.88
CA VAL A 567 9.57 10.03 -7.19
C VAL A 567 11.01 10.07 -6.68
N PRO A 568 11.77 11.20 -6.71
CA PRO A 568 13.12 11.23 -6.17
C PRO A 568 13.24 10.96 -4.66
N ASN A 569 12.17 11.15 -3.87
CA ASN A 569 12.18 10.82 -2.45
C ASN A 569 12.15 9.31 -2.20
N LYS A 570 11.28 8.59 -2.92
CA LYS A 570 11.03 7.17 -2.70
C LYS A 570 10.63 6.46 -4.00
N PRO A 571 11.58 6.22 -4.92
CA PRO A 571 11.30 5.51 -6.16
C PRO A 571 11.06 4.02 -5.89
N SER A 572 10.26 3.34 -6.71
CA SER A 572 9.97 1.91 -6.57
C SER A 572 11.09 1.00 -7.10
N ALA A 573 11.96 1.53 -7.95
CA ALA A 573 13.11 0.84 -8.52
C ALA A 573 14.16 1.84 -9.01
N LEU A 574 15.39 1.36 -9.20
CA LEU A 574 16.47 2.09 -9.87
C LEU A 574 16.49 1.77 -11.36
N PHE A 575 16.97 2.71 -12.18
CA PHE A 575 17.07 2.60 -13.65
C PHE A 575 18.50 2.48 -14.16
N ALA A 576 19.46 2.33 -13.24
CA ALA A 576 20.85 2.05 -13.52
C ALA A 576 21.37 0.95 -12.57
N PRO A 577 22.34 0.12 -13.00
CA PRO A 577 22.97 -0.86 -12.12
C PRO A 577 23.58 -0.20 -10.89
N LEU A 578 23.61 -0.95 -9.77
CA LEU A 578 24.31 -0.53 -8.56
C LEU A 578 25.82 -0.36 -8.82
N PRO A 579 26.52 0.50 -8.06
CA PRO A 579 27.98 0.58 -8.12
C PRO A 579 28.59 -0.79 -7.79
N LYS A 580 29.75 -1.08 -8.38
CA LYS A 580 30.45 -2.37 -8.19
C LYS A 580 31.35 -2.38 -6.95
N SER A 581 31.62 -1.22 -6.36
CA SER A 581 32.46 -1.08 -5.17
C SER A 581 32.12 0.19 -4.38
N LEU A 582 32.52 0.22 -3.11
CA LEU A 582 32.45 1.43 -2.29
C LEU A 582 33.20 2.62 -2.92
N LYS A 583 34.35 2.35 -3.56
CA LYS A 583 35.14 3.39 -4.25
C LYS A 583 34.39 4.02 -5.42
N GLU A 584 33.65 3.22 -6.19
CA GLU A 584 32.81 3.72 -7.27
C GLU A 584 31.66 4.58 -6.72
N LEU A 585 30.95 4.09 -5.69
CA LEU A 585 29.90 4.84 -5.02
C LEU A 585 30.41 6.20 -4.50
N GLN A 586 31.57 6.23 -3.86
CA GLN A 586 32.17 7.47 -3.34
C GLN A 586 32.48 8.50 -4.44
N GLY A 587 32.61 8.06 -5.69
CA GLY A 587 32.79 8.92 -6.86
C GLY A 587 31.49 9.54 -7.40
N TYR A 588 30.31 9.05 -6.98
CA TYR A 588 29.03 9.47 -7.54
C TYR A 588 28.79 10.98 -7.42
N LYS A 589 28.18 11.52 -8.47
CA LYS A 589 27.70 12.90 -8.57
C LYS A 589 26.20 12.91 -8.84
N GLU A 590 25.61 14.10 -8.92
CA GLU A 590 24.20 14.30 -9.23
C GLU A 590 23.74 13.49 -10.45
N GLN A 591 24.54 13.48 -11.51
CA GLN A 591 24.25 12.77 -12.75
C GLN A 591 24.08 11.26 -12.56
N ASP A 592 24.74 10.65 -11.58
CA ASP A 592 24.63 9.21 -11.34
C ASP A 592 23.31 8.86 -10.64
N ILE A 593 22.81 9.75 -9.77
CA ILE A 593 21.47 9.64 -9.19
C ILE A 593 20.39 9.89 -10.24
N LEU A 594 20.56 10.90 -11.10
CA LEU A 594 19.62 11.20 -12.19
C LEU A 594 19.47 10.00 -13.14
N LYS A 595 20.57 9.32 -13.47
CA LYS A 595 20.54 8.08 -14.28
C LYS A 595 19.81 6.93 -13.60
N ALA A 596 19.80 6.90 -12.28
CA ALA A 596 19.11 5.86 -11.52
C ALA A 596 17.59 6.14 -11.35
N LEU A 597 17.10 7.31 -11.75
CA LEU A 597 15.67 7.65 -11.77
C LEU A 597 15.04 7.40 -13.15
N PRO A 598 13.70 7.24 -13.24
CA PRO A 598 12.99 6.95 -14.50
C PRO A 598 12.92 8.12 -15.49
N LEU A 599 13.95 8.96 -15.62
CA LEU A 599 13.91 10.16 -16.48
C LEU A 599 13.83 9.84 -17.98
N GLN A 600 14.22 8.63 -18.38
CA GLN A 600 14.11 8.12 -19.75
C GLN A 600 12.78 7.39 -20.01
N SER A 601 11.97 7.18 -18.96
CA SER A 601 10.68 6.49 -19.05
C SER A 601 9.58 7.32 -18.37
N GLN A 602 8.96 8.21 -19.13
CA GLN A 602 7.83 9.01 -18.65
C GLN A 602 6.72 8.14 -18.06
N VAL A 603 6.46 6.98 -18.67
CA VAL A 603 5.45 6.02 -18.21
C VAL A 603 5.82 5.47 -16.83
N SER A 604 7.07 5.09 -16.59
CA SER A 604 7.50 4.61 -15.27
C SER A 604 7.41 5.71 -14.21
N TRP A 605 7.85 6.94 -14.53
CA TRP A 605 7.71 8.08 -13.61
C TRP A 605 6.24 8.33 -13.26
N LEU A 606 5.37 8.36 -14.26
CA LEU A 606 3.94 8.62 -14.06
C LEU A 606 3.27 7.50 -13.28
N MET A 607 3.57 6.22 -13.55
CA MET A 607 3.04 5.11 -12.77
C MET A 607 3.47 5.19 -11.30
N MET A 608 4.75 5.47 -11.03
CA MET A 608 5.26 5.65 -9.65
C MET A 608 4.55 6.79 -8.90
N ALA A 609 4.15 7.85 -9.61
CA ALA A 609 3.45 8.98 -8.99
C ALA A 609 1.93 8.81 -8.93
N GLN A 610 1.34 8.08 -9.90
CA GLN A 610 -0.10 7.92 -10.09
C GLN A 610 -0.68 6.80 -9.24
N VAL A 611 0.03 5.69 -9.02
CA VAL A 611 -0.45 4.59 -8.15
C VAL A 611 -0.72 5.11 -6.72
N PRO A 612 0.21 5.82 -6.06
CA PRO A 612 -0.06 6.46 -4.77
C PRO A 612 -1.27 7.39 -4.79
N TYR A 613 -1.43 8.17 -5.86
CA TYR A 613 -2.57 9.06 -5.99
C TYR A 613 -3.90 8.30 -6.17
N LEU A 614 -3.90 7.19 -6.90
CA LEU A 614 -5.07 6.33 -7.03
C LEU A 614 -5.50 5.76 -5.67
N LEU A 615 -4.53 5.31 -4.86
CA LEU A 615 -4.75 4.61 -3.60
C LEU A 615 -4.98 5.54 -2.40
N SER A 616 -4.60 6.83 -2.47
CA SER A 616 -4.82 7.80 -1.38
C SER A 616 -6.03 8.72 -1.63
N ALA A 617 -7.19 8.17 -2.04
CA ALA A 617 -8.42 8.99 -2.10
C ALA A 617 -8.83 9.43 -0.69
N GLU A 618 -9.19 10.71 -0.52
CA GLU A 618 -9.70 11.24 0.76
C GLU A 618 -10.85 10.38 1.28
N VAL A 619 -10.88 10.15 2.60
CA VAL A 619 -11.96 9.43 3.27
C VAL A 619 -13.22 10.29 3.20
N GLU A 620 -14.28 9.76 2.58
CA GLU A 620 -15.58 10.41 2.61
C GLU A 620 -16.17 10.35 4.04
N PRO A 621 -16.84 11.40 4.54
CA PRO A 621 -17.27 11.47 5.95
C PRO A 621 -18.09 10.28 6.45
N GLU A 622 -18.89 9.67 5.58
CA GLU A 622 -19.69 8.48 5.88
C GLU A 622 -18.86 7.22 6.19
N ASN A 623 -17.59 7.17 5.76
CA ASN A 623 -16.72 6.00 5.87
C ASN A 623 -15.63 6.15 6.94
N ASN A 624 -15.72 7.17 7.80
CA ASN A 624 -14.73 7.40 8.85
C ASN A 624 -15.14 6.79 10.21
N ILE A 625 -14.17 6.70 11.12
CA ILE A 625 -14.36 6.08 12.44
C ILE A 625 -15.31 6.85 13.34
N ILE A 626 -15.48 8.16 13.14
CA ILE A 626 -16.48 8.97 13.88
C ILE A 626 -17.89 8.51 13.51
N THR A 627 -18.17 8.35 12.21
CA THR A 627 -19.45 7.88 11.72
C THR A 627 -19.74 6.48 12.25
N TYR A 628 -18.79 5.56 12.14
CA TYR A 628 -18.91 4.22 12.73
C TYR A 628 -19.22 4.28 14.23
N ALA A 629 -18.52 5.12 15.01
CA ALA A 629 -18.77 5.22 16.44
C ALA A 629 -20.18 5.76 16.76
N GLY A 630 -20.71 6.66 15.93
CA GLY A 630 -22.11 7.12 16.01
C GLY A 630 -23.13 6.03 15.69
N GLU A 631 -22.87 5.22 14.66
CA GLU A 631 -23.68 4.05 14.31
C GLU A 631 -23.65 2.99 15.41
N ALA A 632 -22.46 2.72 15.97
CA ALA A 632 -22.28 1.83 17.11
C ALA A 632 -23.07 2.32 18.33
N ALA A 633 -23.07 3.63 18.63
CA ALA A 633 -23.83 4.23 19.73
C ALA A 633 -25.36 4.11 19.57
N SER A 634 -25.83 3.96 18.33
CA SER A 634 -27.25 3.84 17.97
C SER A 634 -27.62 2.42 17.50
N ASN A 635 -26.75 1.44 17.72
CA ASN A 635 -26.92 0.08 17.23
C ASN A 635 -28.19 -0.57 17.81
N ARG A 636 -28.84 -1.44 17.04
CA ARG A 636 -30.04 -2.18 17.48
C ARG A 636 -29.72 -3.16 18.62
N ASN A 637 -28.51 -3.69 18.66
CA ASN A 637 -28.03 -4.51 19.76
C ASN A 637 -27.71 -3.59 20.96
N PRO A 638 -28.39 -3.75 22.11
CA PRO A 638 -28.21 -2.85 23.25
C PRO A 638 -26.80 -2.91 23.86
N LEU A 639 -26.10 -4.04 23.75
CA LEU A 639 -24.73 -4.19 24.26
C LEU A 639 -23.76 -3.32 23.43
N ILE A 640 -23.90 -3.37 22.09
CA ILE A 640 -23.12 -2.53 21.17
C ILE A 640 -23.51 -1.07 21.35
N ALA A 641 -24.79 -0.74 21.44
CA ALA A 641 -25.26 0.64 21.66
C ALA A 641 -24.67 1.28 22.92
N GLN A 642 -24.62 0.53 24.02
CA GLN A 642 -24.08 1.03 25.28
C GLN A 642 -22.56 1.27 25.20
N ALA A 643 -21.80 0.33 24.66
CA ALA A 643 -20.36 0.49 24.47
C ALA A 643 -20.04 1.56 23.41
N GLY A 644 -20.85 1.66 22.35
CA GLY A 644 -20.70 2.59 21.25
C GLY A 644 -20.82 4.06 21.68
N LYS A 645 -21.67 4.36 22.67
CA LYS A 645 -21.73 5.71 23.27
C LYS A 645 -20.42 6.11 23.95
N VAL A 646 -19.72 5.14 24.54
CA VAL A 646 -18.40 5.37 25.14
C VAL A 646 -17.35 5.52 24.04
N LEU A 647 -17.37 4.63 23.04
CA LEU A 647 -16.49 4.72 21.87
C LEU A 647 -16.59 6.09 21.18
N GLN A 648 -17.80 6.58 20.95
CA GLN A 648 -18.04 7.88 20.31
C GLN A 648 -17.35 9.03 21.07
N LYS A 649 -17.43 9.03 22.41
CA LYS A 649 -16.76 10.04 23.25
C LYS A 649 -15.24 9.88 23.22
N ASP A 650 -14.76 8.64 23.31
CA ASP A 650 -13.33 8.34 23.34
C ASP A 650 -12.66 8.70 22.00
N VAL A 651 -13.29 8.34 20.86
CA VAL A 651 -12.85 8.73 19.51
C VAL A 651 -12.82 10.25 19.34
N ALA A 652 -13.84 10.97 19.80
CA ALA A 652 -13.82 12.45 19.77
C ALA A 652 -12.65 13.04 20.59
N THR A 653 -12.28 12.38 21.70
CA THR A 653 -11.13 12.80 22.52
C THR A 653 -9.81 12.55 21.79
N LEU A 654 -9.68 11.42 21.09
CA LEU A 654 -8.49 11.08 20.30
C LEU A 654 -8.14 12.15 19.26
N GLY A 655 -9.13 12.80 18.64
CA GLY A 655 -8.85 13.86 17.67
C GLY A 655 -8.09 15.05 18.26
N THR A 656 -8.30 15.40 19.54
CA THR A 656 -7.46 16.42 20.18
C THR A 656 -6.09 15.85 20.56
N THR A 657 -6.07 14.63 21.13
CA THR A 657 -4.83 13.95 21.52
C THR A 657 -3.85 13.79 20.36
N PHE A 658 -4.31 13.36 19.18
CA PHE A 658 -3.45 13.12 18.02
C PHE A 658 -2.89 14.42 17.44
N ARG A 659 -3.70 15.50 17.45
CA ARG A 659 -3.21 16.84 17.09
C ARG A 659 -2.12 17.31 18.06
N ASP A 660 -2.32 17.13 19.36
CA ASP A 660 -1.31 17.47 20.37
C ASP A 660 -0.03 16.63 20.20
N ILE A 661 -0.15 15.33 19.91
CA ILE A 661 1.00 14.45 19.62
C ILE A 661 1.76 14.94 18.39
N SER A 662 1.07 15.29 17.30
CA SER A 662 1.70 15.84 16.10
C SER A 662 2.35 17.21 16.35
N ASP A 663 1.80 18.02 17.25
CA ASP A 663 2.36 19.33 17.60
C ASP A 663 3.61 19.23 18.48
N GLN A 664 3.76 18.13 19.22
CA GLN A 664 4.93 17.86 20.07
C GLN A 664 6.15 17.34 19.30
N MET A 665 6.00 16.92 18.03
CA MET A 665 7.12 16.50 17.20
C MET A 665 8.11 17.65 16.94
N ASP A 666 9.40 17.34 16.79
CA ASP A 666 10.41 18.32 16.38
C ASP A 666 10.15 18.87 14.96
N ASP A 667 9.75 18.00 14.01
CA ASP A 667 9.48 18.38 12.63
C ASP A 667 8.08 18.97 12.47
N GLN A 668 8.00 20.29 12.47
CA GLN A 668 6.76 21.04 12.27
C GLN A 668 6.39 21.18 10.79
N GLY A 669 7.29 20.83 9.86
CA GLY A 669 7.06 20.91 8.41
C GLY A 669 6.31 19.69 7.83
N THR A 670 6.22 18.59 8.59
CA THR A 670 5.44 17.40 8.22
C THR A 670 4.60 16.99 9.42
N LYS A 671 3.36 17.46 9.47
CA LYS A 671 2.40 17.06 10.52
C LYS A 671 1.94 15.62 10.31
N TYR A 672 1.73 14.88 11.40
CA TYR A 672 1.16 13.54 11.36
C TYR A 672 -0.32 13.62 11.70
N LYS A 673 -1.17 13.62 10.66
CA LYS A 673 -2.63 13.75 10.78
C LYS A 673 -3.39 12.51 10.32
N VAL A 674 -2.67 11.50 9.84
CA VAL A 674 -3.27 10.36 9.13
C VAL A 674 -4.22 9.54 10.01
N LEU A 675 -4.09 9.60 11.34
CA LEU A 675 -4.98 8.93 12.28
C LEU A 675 -5.99 9.88 12.94
N ASP A 676 -6.06 11.15 12.55
CA ASP A 676 -7.12 12.06 13.02
C ASP A 676 -8.48 11.39 12.74
N PRO A 677 -9.36 11.21 13.74
CA PRO A 677 -10.62 10.50 13.56
C PRO A 677 -11.53 11.03 12.43
N VAL A 678 -11.36 12.28 12.00
CA VAL A 678 -12.10 12.81 10.83
C VAL A 678 -11.62 12.22 9.50
N ASP A 679 -10.34 11.87 9.42
CA ASP A 679 -9.65 11.35 8.24
C ASP A 679 -9.39 9.83 8.33
N LEU A 680 -9.67 9.21 9.49
CA LEU A 680 -9.44 7.79 9.72
C LEU A 680 -10.60 6.95 9.19
N ALA A 681 -10.34 6.16 8.15
CA ALA A 681 -11.33 5.25 7.57
C ALA A 681 -11.72 4.16 8.57
N SER A 682 -13.01 3.82 8.64
CA SER A 682 -13.52 2.73 9.49
C SER A 682 -13.33 1.34 8.87
N ALA A 683 -12.83 1.25 7.63
CA ALA A 683 -12.63 0.02 6.88
C ALA A 683 -11.56 0.22 5.80
N ILE A 684 -11.15 -0.87 5.13
CA ILE A 684 -10.34 -0.82 3.91
C ILE A 684 -11.27 -0.44 2.75
N ILE A 685 -11.21 0.84 2.37
CA ILE A 685 -12.11 1.46 1.37
C ILE A 685 -11.42 1.88 0.06
N ILE A 686 -10.12 1.63 -0.09
CA ILE A 686 -9.36 2.01 -1.28
C ILE A 686 -8.21 1.05 -1.54
#